data_AF-D6YZW0-F1
#
_entry.id   AF-D6YZW0-F1
#
_cell.length_a   1.000
_cell.length_b   1.000
_cell.length_c   1.000
_cell.angle_alpha   90.00
_cell.angle_beta   90.00
_cell.angle_gamma   90.00
#
_symmetry.space_group_name_H-M   'P 1'
#
loop_
_entity.id
_entity.type
_entity.pdbx_description
1 polymer ?
#
loop_
_entity_poly.entity_id
_entity_poly.type
_entity_poly.pdbx_seq_one_letter_code
_entity_poly.pdbx_strand_id
1 'polypeptide(L)'
;MGRSTGRKRLWRLLGAVLLLGLAAMFSGGCDGGVKVTVAEEKEDPPETTPETPTEPQDPQDITTTPVDQAELEPPELSATRYLVSHPPPTPRAADWKVTEISATNGGEGIVITAEVSSQQSPLAGLSQVEQAWAFYRDQEGNYRRSEITDYTQVADHNNGGYTLKIAGLSDQPWWGDEISWLVQLRNPAIQWPQALIVAHDTADGQPVKDLVTDQGCINCHGQRVFIDARGKYRSVAVTSEGAPLAMSQDHHFAAIGVEACVICHGNGDELTAFIHGIHNSSRVNQDIGGGLEVSAGRHYSVRYPGDLKVCSACHQSQASLEHIRTQPIEHDFCAGCHGATHAAGATGQYSMDWHSYPWRDTETWQAEDLEKLHAVTLDEWDLDPQEYPCTVCHNGSLAARYVEQFHPGNAPELQRTEQLALALEISKVEAAGPGSQVKIHWRAFNRDNDENYNLCHTGADLPVFFDHFTVRLSSLQADDPVNHIGGSTTAPGQPAPGLLLGPDNTVCNGDGSAVTTLQQTAPASYRAMLSFDGRPRLNDQPLRLPMPTYVFRVENGAEEPRRQPVETEKCLACHRGALYRHDNAGGGRSDNAELCITCHNPAATDQHHRREHYEITANQAYDRKGAESISFAWMMHAIHGAGANNAFYAIYRPGTITAYGGPTTAPPGWQLDEEGRARSSYLGQHGEAEEVRHTLKKVNYPRPLTECQACHSQPEVALPDPGVALAMSMDSGVSMGNHNDDTLIGPATAACMSCHHGDTTISKALLKHAYTNSWSPQIFARGKRSLLEGEAMETCLICHGKPAL
;
A
#
# COMPACT_ATOMS: atom_id res chain seq x y z
N MET A 1 -47.98 -36.74 32.53
CA MET A 1 -49.41 -37.10 32.58
C MET A 1 -50.00 -36.98 31.16
N GLY A 2 -50.62 -38.06 30.66
CA GLY A 2 -51.52 -38.18 29.48
C GLY A 2 -50.98 -37.73 28.09
N ARG A 3 -50.58 -38.60 27.14
CA ARG A 3 -51.39 -39.44 26.19
C ARG A 3 -52.46 -38.62 25.43
N SER A 4 -52.63 -38.65 24.10
CA SER A 4 -52.46 -39.76 23.13
C SER A 4 -52.62 -39.32 21.65
N THR A 5 -51.91 -40.05 20.75
CA THR A 5 -52.36 -40.62 19.44
C THR A 5 -52.80 -39.68 18.28
N GLY A 6 -52.43 -39.85 17.01
CA GLY A 6 -51.69 -40.91 16.29
C GLY A 6 -52.37 -41.33 14.98
N ARG A 7 -51.56 -41.56 13.92
CA ARG A 7 -51.75 -42.45 12.74
C ARG A 7 -52.66 -41.97 11.58
N LYS A 8 -52.49 -42.34 10.30
CA LYS A 8 -51.47 -43.03 9.46
C LYS A 8 -52.02 -43.10 8.01
N ARG A 9 -51.10 -43.04 7.01
CA ARG A 9 -51.11 -43.72 5.68
C ARG A 9 -52.14 -43.22 4.63
N LEU A 10 -51.91 -43.26 3.30
CA LEU A 10 -51.55 -44.43 2.47
C LEU A 10 -51.27 -44.01 0.98
N TRP A 11 -50.22 -44.60 0.35
CA TRP A 11 -50.00 -44.99 -1.08
C TRP A 11 -49.66 -43.93 -2.16
N ARG A 12 -48.50 -44.00 -2.84
CA ARG A 12 -47.95 -44.97 -3.85
C ARG A 12 -48.73 -45.01 -5.17
N LEU A 13 -48.12 -44.47 -6.23
CA LEU A 13 -48.27 -44.92 -7.61
C LEU A 13 -46.88 -44.99 -8.26
N LEU A 14 -46.52 -46.21 -8.67
CA LEU A 14 -45.40 -46.55 -9.54
C LEU A 14 -45.78 -46.31 -11.00
N GLY A 15 -44.79 -46.01 -11.84
CA GLY A 15 -44.88 -46.13 -13.29
C GLY A 15 -43.52 -45.98 -13.94
N ALA A 16 -42.80 -47.10 -14.11
CA ALA A 16 -41.55 -47.19 -14.85
C ALA A 16 -41.80 -47.45 -16.34
N VAL A 17 -41.07 -46.77 -17.23
CA VAL A 17 -40.85 -47.12 -18.66
C VAL A 17 -39.44 -46.61 -19.01
N LEU A 18 -38.40 -47.44 -19.01
CA LEU A 18 -37.84 -48.28 -20.10
C LEU A 18 -36.75 -47.59 -20.94
N LEU A 19 -35.55 -48.18 -20.88
CA LEU A 19 -34.38 -47.98 -21.74
C LEU A 19 -34.68 -48.28 -23.22
N LEU A 20 -34.11 -47.51 -24.16
CA LEU A 20 -33.32 -47.99 -25.32
C LEU A 20 -32.96 -46.87 -26.33
N GLY A 21 -31.66 -46.75 -26.61
CA GLY A 21 -31.09 -46.53 -27.95
C GLY A 21 -31.07 -45.13 -28.57
N LEU A 22 -29.88 -44.55 -28.74
CA LEU A 22 -29.13 -44.65 -30.01
C LEU A 22 -27.72 -44.03 -29.88
N ALA A 23 -26.73 -44.83 -30.25
CA ALA A 23 -25.43 -44.36 -30.73
C ALA A 23 -25.54 -44.08 -32.24
N ALA A 24 -24.84 -43.07 -32.76
CA ALA A 24 -23.78 -43.20 -33.78
C ALA A 24 -23.43 -41.87 -34.50
N MET A 25 -22.12 -41.72 -34.75
CA MET A 25 -21.41 -40.93 -35.79
C MET A 25 -21.28 -39.41 -35.57
N PHE A 26 -20.13 -38.74 -35.70
CA PHE A 26 -18.99 -38.97 -36.60
C PHE A 26 -17.63 -38.61 -35.95
N SER A 27 -16.65 -39.46 -36.24
CA SER A 27 -15.20 -39.26 -36.16
C SER A 27 -14.68 -38.36 -37.29
N GLY A 28 -13.67 -37.54 -37.01
CA GLY A 28 -12.84 -36.87 -38.01
C GLY A 28 -11.69 -36.11 -37.37
N GLY A 29 -10.54 -36.76 -37.22
CA GLY A 29 -9.28 -36.08 -36.91
C GLY A 29 -8.63 -35.52 -38.18
N CYS A 30 -7.77 -34.52 -38.03
CA CYS A 30 -6.71 -34.17 -38.97
C CYS A 30 -5.56 -33.50 -38.21
N ASP A 31 -4.39 -34.12 -38.29
CA ASP A 31 -3.07 -33.52 -38.12
C ASP A 31 -2.89 -32.29 -39.02
N GLY A 32 -2.10 -31.32 -38.56
CA GLY A 32 -1.65 -30.20 -39.39
C GLY A 32 -0.79 -29.22 -38.61
N GLY A 33 0.52 -29.47 -38.58
CA GLY A 33 1.50 -28.57 -37.98
C GLY A 33 1.48 -27.18 -38.63
N VAL A 34 1.50 -26.14 -37.79
CA VAL A 34 1.72 -24.76 -38.22
C VAL A 34 3.22 -24.49 -38.21
N LYS A 35 3.76 -24.27 -39.40
CA LYS A 35 5.13 -23.80 -39.65
C LYS A 35 5.24 -22.33 -39.24
N VAL A 36 6.25 -22.04 -38.42
CA VAL A 36 6.79 -20.68 -38.22
C VAL A 36 7.55 -20.30 -39.49
N THR A 37 7.10 -19.28 -40.21
CA THR A 37 7.87 -18.61 -41.26
C THR A 37 8.63 -17.45 -40.65
N VAL A 38 9.94 -17.63 -40.52
CA VAL A 38 10.92 -16.55 -40.30
C VAL A 38 11.15 -15.89 -41.66
N ALA A 39 10.96 -14.58 -41.74
CA ALA A 39 11.44 -13.77 -42.86
C ALA A 39 12.82 -13.24 -42.47
N GLU A 40 13.86 -13.77 -43.14
CA GLU A 40 15.16 -13.14 -43.23
C GLU A 40 15.09 -12.04 -44.30
N GLU A 41 15.44 -10.81 -43.96
CA GLU A 41 15.84 -9.82 -44.94
C GLU A 41 17.19 -9.23 -44.49
N LYS A 42 18.20 -9.48 -45.34
CA LYS A 42 19.56 -8.94 -45.25
C LYS A 42 19.55 -7.53 -45.81
N GLU A 43 20.09 -6.58 -45.08
CA GLU A 43 20.71 -5.39 -45.68
C GLU A 43 22.09 -5.15 -45.02
N ASP A 44 23.06 -4.90 -45.89
CA ASP A 44 24.49 -4.74 -45.61
C ASP A 44 24.81 -3.42 -44.86
N PRO A 45 25.93 -3.35 -44.10
CA PRO A 45 26.30 -2.17 -43.33
C PRO A 45 27.06 -1.13 -44.19
N PRO A 46 26.83 0.18 -44.01
CA PRO A 46 27.74 1.17 -44.56
C PRO A 46 28.92 1.42 -43.61
N GLU A 47 30.07 1.32 -44.24
CA GLU A 47 31.45 1.68 -43.91
C GLU A 47 31.63 2.90 -42.99
N THR A 48 32.49 2.73 -41.99
CA THR A 48 32.99 3.77 -41.09
C THR A 48 34.16 4.53 -41.70
N THR A 49 34.14 5.86 -41.64
CA THR A 49 35.35 6.69 -41.76
C THR A 49 35.56 7.50 -40.48
N PRO A 50 36.79 7.56 -39.92
CA PRO A 50 37.03 8.13 -38.61
C PRO A 50 37.37 9.62 -38.71
N GLU A 51 36.71 10.46 -37.92
CA GLU A 51 37.20 11.82 -37.65
C GLU A 51 37.73 11.92 -36.22
N THR A 52 38.86 12.62 -36.13
CA THR A 52 39.78 12.74 -34.99
C THR A 52 39.42 14.03 -34.22
N PRO A 53 39.67 14.13 -32.91
CA PRO A 53 39.12 15.21 -32.09
C PRO A 53 39.97 16.48 -32.18
N THR A 54 39.33 17.64 -32.27
CA THR A 54 40.00 18.95 -32.11
C THR A 54 39.48 19.71 -30.89
N GLU A 55 40.45 20.16 -30.10
CA GLU A 55 40.40 21.05 -28.92
C GLU A 55 39.74 22.42 -29.18
N PRO A 56 39.42 23.18 -28.10
CA PRO A 56 38.59 24.38 -28.15
C PRO A 56 39.39 25.64 -28.47
N GLN A 57 38.76 26.61 -29.15
CA GLN A 57 39.26 27.98 -29.25
C GLN A 57 38.24 28.99 -28.71
N ASP A 58 38.74 29.82 -27.81
CA ASP A 58 38.14 31.04 -27.23
C ASP A 58 38.42 32.27 -28.16
N PRO A 59 37.92 33.49 -27.94
CA PRO A 59 36.88 34.08 -28.78
C PRO A 59 37.29 35.47 -29.31
N GLN A 60 37.28 35.77 -30.61
CA GLN A 60 37.30 37.17 -31.07
C GLN A 60 36.48 37.46 -32.35
N ASP A 61 35.45 38.28 -32.13
CA ASP A 61 35.09 39.50 -32.85
C ASP A 61 34.83 39.40 -34.37
N ILE A 62 33.54 39.29 -34.75
CA ILE A 62 33.04 39.69 -36.05
C ILE A 62 31.70 40.44 -35.89
N THR A 63 31.83 41.76 -35.82
CA THR A 63 31.01 42.79 -36.47
C THR A 63 29.53 42.52 -36.75
N THR A 64 28.73 43.42 -36.19
CA THR A 64 27.31 43.65 -36.43
C THR A 64 26.94 43.90 -37.89
N THR A 65 26.09 43.04 -38.43
CA THR A 65 25.17 43.38 -39.53
C THR A 65 23.74 43.34 -38.99
N PRO A 66 22.89 44.35 -39.27
CA PRO A 66 21.49 44.31 -38.84
C PRO A 66 20.77 43.25 -39.67
N VAL A 67 20.32 42.19 -39.01
CA VAL A 67 19.44 41.20 -39.61
C VAL A 67 18.04 41.80 -39.65
N ASP A 68 17.49 41.81 -40.86
CA ASP A 68 16.12 42.17 -41.20
C ASP A 68 15.14 41.45 -40.29
N GLN A 69 14.09 42.14 -39.83
CA GLN A 69 12.96 41.53 -39.14
C GLN A 69 12.15 40.70 -40.14
N ALA A 70 12.66 39.51 -40.46
CA ALA A 70 11.86 38.45 -41.01
C ALA A 70 10.95 37.96 -39.87
N GLU A 71 9.65 38.10 -40.11
CA GLU A 71 8.54 37.48 -39.40
C GLU A 71 8.92 36.04 -38.99
N LEU A 72 9.29 35.86 -37.72
CA LEU A 72 9.45 34.54 -37.13
C LEU A 72 8.05 33.94 -37.07
N GLU A 73 7.79 32.92 -37.88
CA GLU A 73 6.60 32.08 -37.69
C GLU A 73 6.64 31.52 -36.25
N PRO A 74 5.52 31.56 -35.51
CA PRO A 74 5.47 31.02 -34.17
C PRO A 74 5.83 29.53 -34.21
N PRO A 75 6.59 29.01 -33.22
CA PRO A 75 6.96 27.60 -33.18
C PRO A 75 5.71 26.70 -33.24
N GLU A 76 5.75 25.65 -34.07
CA GLU A 76 4.73 24.60 -34.04
C GLU A 76 4.79 23.90 -32.68
N LEU A 77 3.70 24.02 -31.91
CA LEU A 77 3.53 23.40 -30.60
C LEU A 77 3.09 21.93 -30.78
N SER A 78 3.74 21.00 -30.07
CA SER A 78 3.37 19.57 -30.05
C SER A 78 3.29 19.05 -28.62
N ALA A 79 2.09 18.78 -28.11
CA ALA A 79 1.84 18.28 -26.76
C ALA A 79 1.72 16.74 -26.72
N THR A 80 2.28 16.07 -25.69
CA THR A 80 2.50 14.60 -25.69
C THR A 80 1.98 13.81 -24.46
N ARG A 81 1.04 14.32 -23.63
CA ARG A 81 0.48 13.48 -22.54
C ARG A 81 -0.89 13.92 -22.02
N TYR A 82 -1.78 12.95 -21.75
CA TYR A 82 -3.19 13.17 -21.34
C TYR A 82 -3.59 12.29 -20.15
N LEU A 83 -4.31 12.86 -19.18
CA LEU A 83 -4.89 12.16 -18.03
C LEU A 83 -6.37 12.53 -17.89
N VAL A 84 -7.22 11.55 -17.55
CA VAL A 84 -8.69 11.71 -17.45
C VAL A 84 -9.22 11.26 -16.09
N SER A 85 -10.16 12.03 -15.57
CA SER A 85 -10.91 11.75 -14.35
C SER A 85 -11.98 10.66 -14.51
N HIS A 86 -12.17 9.84 -13.47
CA HIS A 86 -13.17 8.77 -13.39
C HIS A 86 -14.41 9.26 -12.63
N PRO A 87 -15.62 8.79 -12.97
CA PRO A 87 -16.86 9.24 -12.32
C PRO A 87 -17.06 8.73 -10.86
N PRO A 88 -17.91 9.40 -10.06
CA PRO A 88 -18.38 8.95 -8.74
C PRO A 88 -19.20 7.64 -8.79
N PRO A 89 -19.43 6.96 -7.63
CA PRO A 89 -19.80 5.55 -7.60
C PRO A 89 -21.28 5.36 -7.95
N THR A 90 -21.53 5.02 -9.21
CA THR A 90 -22.50 3.96 -9.49
C THR A 90 -21.73 2.76 -10.05
N PRO A 91 -22.13 1.52 -9.73
CA PRO A 91 -21.47 0.30 -10.24
C PRO A 91 -21.61 0.09 -11.76
N ARG A 92 -21.86 1.16 -12.52
CA ARG A 92 -22.12 1.16 -13.97
C ARG A 92 -21.49 2.34 -14.74
N ALA A 93 -20.76 3.25 -14.09
CA ALA A 93 -20.14 4.38 -14.80
C ALA A 93 -18.70 4.03 -15.20
N ALA A 94 -18.55 3.83 -16.50
CA ALA A 94 -17.50 3.15 -17.25
C ALA A 94 -16.19 3.98 -17.42
N ASP A 95 -15.05 3.31 -17.52
CA ASP A 95 -13.67 3.84 -17.63
C ASP A 95 -13.51 4.84 -18.79
N TRP A 96 -13.06 6.06 -18.54
CA TRP A 96 -12.87 7.07 -19.58
C TRP A 96 -11.46 7.13 -20.14
N LYS A 97 -11.32 7.45 -21.43
CA LYS A 97 -10.03 7.65 -22.11
C LYS A 97 -10.10 8.89 -23.00
N VAL A 98 -9.07 9.75 -22.90
CA VAL A 98 -8.77 10.82 -23.85
C VAL A 98 -7.70 10.32 -24.80
N THR A 99 -7.99 10.27 -26.10
CA THR A 99 -7.11 9.64 -27.11
C THR A 99 -6.18 10.59 -27.84
N GLU A 100 -6.48 11.89 -27.93
CA GLU A 100 -5.64 12.87 -28.63
C GLU A 100 -5.94 14.30 -28.16
N ILE A 101 -4.88 15.09 -27.88
CA ILE A 101 -4.91 16.55 -27.68
C ILE A 101 -3.76 17.20 -28.42
N SER A 102 -4.08 17.87 -29.51
CA SER A 102 -3.22 18.86 -30.14
C SER A 102 -3.47 20.21 -29.48
N ALA A 103 -2.41 20.94 -29.12
CA ALA A 103 -2.45 22.37 -28.86
C ALA A 103 -1.67 23.04 -29.98
N THR A 104 -2.32 23.83 -30.83
CA THR A 104 -1.65 24.56 -31.92
C THR A 104 -1.79 26.05 -31.69
N ASN A 105 -0.67 26.79 -31.73
CA ASN A 105 -0.69 28.25 -31.73
C ASN A 105 -1.12 28.73 -33.12
N GLY A 106 -2.42 28.98 -33.29
CA GLY A 106 -2.99 29.33 -34.60
C GLY A 106 -2.93 30.82 -34.92
N GLY A 107 -2.20 31.64 -34.17
CA GLY A 107 -2.20 33.10 -34.28
C GLY A 107 -3.48 33.78 -33.76
N GLU A 108 -4.60 33.06 -33.58
CA GLU A 108 -5.85 33.54 -32.96
C GLU A 108 -6.14 32.91 -31.57
N GLY A 109 -5.27 32.05 -31.06
CA GLY A 109 -5.43 31.36 -29.77
C GLY A 109 -4.93 29.91 -29.76
N ILE A 110 -5.21 29.20 -28.67
CA ILE A 110 -4.88 27.77 -28.49
C ILE A 110 -6.13 26.92 -28.70
N VAL A 111 -6.00 25.92 -29.55
CA VAL A 111 -7.04 24.92 -29.79
C VAL A 111 -6.65 23.66 -29.04
N ILE A 112 -7.44 23.22 -28.06
CA ILE A 112 -7.30 21.95 -27.37
C ILE A 112 -8.35 20.99 -27.95
N THR A 113 -7.91 19.98 -28.68
CA THR A 113 -8.79 18.87 -29.12
C THR A 113 -8.78 17.78 -28.06
N ALA A 114 -9.88 17.09 -27.77
CA ALA A 114 -9.89 15.99 -26.81
C ALA A 114 -10.93 14.95 -27.19
N GLU A 115 -10.58 13.67 -27.26
CA GLU A 115 -11.55 12.60 -27.51
C GLU A 115 -11.93 11.86 -26.23
N VAL A 116 -13.04 12.19 -25.57
CA VAL A 116 -13.51 11.51 -24.35
C VAL A 116 -14.39 10.30 -24.71
N SER A 117 -13.97 9.11 -24.30
CA SER A 117 -14.74 7.85 -24.41
C SER A 117 -15.03 7.24 -23.03
N SER A 118 -15.92 6.26 -22.96
CA SER A 118 -16.27 5.46 -21.76
C SER A 118 -16.47 3.99 -22.16
N GLN A 119 -15.68 3.04 -21.62
CA GLN A 119 -15.70 1.61 -22.02
C GLN A 119 -15.76 1.41 -23.56
N GLN A 120 -14.90 2.12 -24.30
CA GLN A 120 -14.82 2.08 -25.78
C GLN A 120 -16.03 2.69 -26.52
N SER A 121 -16.97 3.33 -25.82
CA SER A 121 -18.08 4.09 -26.42
C SER A 121 -17.84 5.59 -26.29
N PRO A 122 -18.03 6.39 -27.35
CA PRO A 122 -17.79 7.83 -27.25
C PRO A 122 -18.75 8.54 -26.30
N LEU A 123 -18.25 9.47 -25.50
CA LEU A 123 -19.04 10.19 -24.49
C LEU A 123 -19.38 11.59 -25.02
N ALA A 124 -20.67 11.88 -25.23
CA ALA A 124 -21.18 13.18 -25.69
C ALA A 124 -21.84 13.96 -24.53
N GLY A 125 -22.01 15.27 -24.70
CA GLY A 125 -22.75 16.17 -23.82
C GLY A 125 -21.90 16.99 -22.85
N LEU A 126 -20.56 16.96 -22.93
CA LEU A 126 -19.68 17.81 -22.11
C LEU A 126 -19.51 19.19 -22.77
N SER A 127 -20.52 20.05 -22.65
CA SER A 127 -20.59 21.33 -23.39
C SER A 127 -20.23 22.57 -22.57
N GLN A 128 -19.92 22.45 -21.28
CA GLN A 128 -19.63 23.58 -20.40
C GLN A 128 -18.21 23.47 -19.82
N VAL A 129 -17.44 24.56 -19.87
CA VAL A 129 -16.19 24.68 -19.12
C VAL A 129 -16.53 25.15 -17.70
N GLU A 130 -16.19 24.35 -16.70
CA GLU A 130 -16.35 24.74 -15.29
C GLU A 130 -15.16 25.62 -14.84
N GLN A 131 -13.95 25.27 -15.28
CA GLN A 131 -12.73 26.03 -15.04
C GLN A 131 -11.67 25.69 -16.08
N ALA A 132 -10.78 26.65 -16.33
CA ALA A 132 -9.59 26.45 -17.13
C ALA A 132 -8.42 27.27 -16.56
N TRP A 133 -7.24 26.68 -16.54
CA TRP A 133 -6.04 27.25 -15.93
C TRP A 133 -4.81 27.02 -16.79
N ALA A 134 -3.90 27.98 -16.79
CA ALA A 134 -2.56 27.88 -17.34
C ALA A 134 -1.53 27.92 -16.20
N PHE A 135 -0.48 27.11 -16.30
CA PHE A 135 0.66 27.09 -15.39
C PHE A 135 1.97 27.13 -16.19
N TYR A 136 2.82 28.10 -15.93
CA TYR A 136 3.98 28.42 -16.77
C TYR A 136 5.10 29.05 -15.94
N ARG A 137 6.30 29.16 -16.51
CA ARG A 137 7.37 30.00 -15.96
C ARG A 137 7.35 31.39 -16.60
N ASP A 138 7.42 32.45 -15.80
CA ASP A 138 7.58 33.81 -16.32
C ASP A 138 9.01 34.06 -16.82
N GLN A 139 9.27 35.24 -17.40
CA GLN A 139 10.58 35.58 -17.97
C GLN A 139 11.68 35.67 -16.90
N GLU A 140 11.31 35.88 -15.64
CA GLU A 140 12.19 35.85 -14.48
C GLU A 140 12.43 34.42 -13.95
N GLY A 141 11.80 33.41 -14.56
CA GLY A 141 11.93 31.99 -14.21
C GLY A 141 11.03 31.54 -13.05
N ASN A 142 10.12 32.38 -12.57
CA ASN A 142 9.20 32.05 -11.49
C ASN A 142 7.96 31.32 -12.03
N TYR A 143 7.46 30.36 -11.26
CA TYR A 143 6.22 29.69 -11.58
C TYR A 143 5.01 30.61 -11.39
N ARG A 144 4.14 30.66 -12.39
CA ARG A 144 2.90 31.42 -12.41
C ARG A 144 1.72 30.52 -12.79
N ARG A 145 0.54 30.91 -12.31
CA ARG A 145 -0.75 30.32 -12.66
C ARG A 145 -1.69 31.44 -13.05
N SER A 146 -2.50 31.22 -14.08
CA SER A 146 -3.51 32.18 -14.52
C SER A 146 -4.82 31.46 -14.83
N GLU A 147 -5.94 32.05 -14.39
CA GLU A 147 -7.26 31.59 -14.77
C GLU A 147 -7.55 31.99 -16.23
N ILE A 148 -8.11 31.06 -16.99
CA ILE A 148 -8.47 31.26 -18.39
C ILE A 148 -9.98 31.51 -18.46
N THR A 149 -10.35 32.79 -18.56
CA THR A 149 -11.76 33.21 -18.64
C THR A 149 -12.25 33.44 -20.07
N ASP A 150 -11.33 33.67 -21.02
CA ASP A 150 -11.65 34.07 -22.40
C ASP A 150 -11.65 32.87 -23.37
N TYR A 151 -12.49 31.86 -23.08
CA TYR A 151 -12.72 30.75 -24.01
C TYR A 151 -13.89 31.06 -24.94
N THR A 152 -13.74 30.75 -26.23
CA THR A 152 -14.72 31.14 -27.26
C THR A 152 -15.72 30.05 -27.61
N GLN A 153 -15.35 28.77 -27.52
CA GLN A 153 -16.24 27.67 -27.87
C GLN A 153 -15.79 26.31 -27.31
N VAL A 154 -16.73 25.53 -26.78
CA VAL A 154 -16.62 24.06 -26.66
C VAL A 154 -17.48 23.46 -27.77
N ALA A 155 -16.84 22.83 -28.75
CA ALA A 155 -17.54 22.07 -29.78
C ALA A 155 -17.58 20.59 -29.37
N ASP A 156 -18.76 20.09 -29.03
CA ASP A 156 -19.03 18.65 -28.89
C ASP A 156 -19.36 18.08 -30.28
N HIS A 157 -18.49 17.21 -30.78
CA HIS A 157 -18.66 16.59 -32.10
C HIS A 157 -19.64 15.41 -32.08
N ASN A 158 -20.26 15.11 -30.92
CA ASN A 158 -21.20 14.02 -30.67
C ASN A 158 -20.66 12.61 -30.97
N ASN A 159 -19.33 12.48 -31.10
CA ASN A 159 -18.62 11.24 -31.37
C ASN A 159 -17.52 11.01 -30.33
N GLY A 160 -17.65 11.62 -29.14
CA GLY A 160 -16.60 11.64 -28.11
C GLY A 160 -15.53 12.69 -28.34
N GLY A 161 -15.41 13.25 -29.55
CA GLY A 161 -14.53 14.36 -29.83
C GLY A 161 -15.06 15.67 -29.26
N TYR A 162 -14.15 16.44 -28.68
CA TYR A 162 -14.35 17.80 -28.20
C TYR A 162 -13.27 18.71 -28.77
N THR A 163 -13.63 19.94 -29.10
CA THR A 163 -12.65 20.98 -29.39
C THR A 163 -12.94 22.18 -28.52
N LEU A 164 -11.98 22.54 -27.68
CA LEU A 164 -11.97 23.77 -26.92
C LEU A 164 -11.08 24.78 -27.64
N LYS A 165 -11.61 25.98 -27.90
CA LYS A 165 -10.80 27.11 -28.34
C LYS A 165 -10.66 28.13 -27.22
N ILE A 166 -9.42 28.39 -26.85
CA ILE A 166 -9.04 29.42 -25.88
C ILE A 166 -8.56 30.64 -26.68
N ALA A 167 -9.33 31.74 -26.62
CA ALA A 167 -9.00 32.98 -27.32
C ALA A 167 -8.16 33.90 -26.43
N GLY A 168 -7.54 34.92 -27.02
CA GLY A 168 -6.86 35.98 -26.27
C GLY A 168 -5.43 35.65 -25.81
N LEU A 169 -4.82 34.61 -26.35
CA LEU A 169 -3.48 34.15 -25.97
C LEU A 169 -2.36 34.63 -26.89
N SER A 170 -2.70 35.01 -28.13
CA SER A 170 -1.75 35.54 -29.12
C SER A 170 -1.12 36.88 -28.70
N ASP A 171 -1.74 37.59 -27.75
CA ASP A 171 -1.42 38.99 -27.43
C ASP A 171 -0.78 39.15 -26.03
N GLN A 172 -0.45 38.06 -25.33
CA GLN A 172 0.06 38.07 -23.96
C GLN A 172 1.59 37.78 -23.91
N PRO A 173 2.47 38.80 -23.79
CA PRO A 173 3.93 38.64 -23.89
C PRO A 173 4.64 37.99 -22.68
N TRP A 174 3.90 37.52 -21.67
CA TRP A 174 4.43 37.11 -20.36
C TRP A 174 4.52 35.59 -20.14
N TRP A 175 4.13 34.79 -21.12
CA TRP A 175 4.20 33.34 -21.03
C TRP A 175 5.60 32.89 -21.46
N GLY A 176 6.29 32.14 -20.61
CA GLY A 176 7.55 31.51 -20.98
C GLY A 176 7.36 30.41 -22.02
N ASP A 177 8.47 29.84 -22.47
CA ASP A 177 8.52 28.85 -23.57
C ASP A 177 7.87 27.48 -23.22
N GLU A 178 7.46 27.28 -21.96
CA GLU A 178 6.89 26.04 -21.43
C GLU A 178 5.60 26.32 -20.65
N ILE A 179 4.52 25.58 -20.98
CA ILE A 179 3.20 25.81 -20.39
C ILE A 179 2.41 24.52 -20.19
N SER A 180 1.68 24.44 -19.08
CA SER A 180 0.77 23.36 -18.73
C SER A 180 -0.65 23.88 -18.58
N TRP A 181 -1.61 23.11 -19.08
CA TRP A 181 -3.02 23.47 -19.18
C TRP A 181 -3.86 22.53 -18.34
N LEU A 182 -4.88 23.09 -17.72
CA LEU A 182 -5.96 22.32 -17.10
C LEU A 182 -7.29 22.85 -17.59
N VAL A 183 -8.18 21.94 -18.00
CA VAL A 183 -9.55 22.25 -18.40
C VAL A 183 -10.49 21.25 -17.75
N GLN A 184 -11.53 21.73 -17.09
CA GLN A 184 -12.61 20.89 -16.58
C GLN A 184 -13.87 21.08 -17.42
N LEU A 185 -14.33 20.02 -18.08
CA LEU A 185 -15.56 19.99 -18.88
C LEU A 185 -16.70 19.32 -18.11
N ARG A 186 -17.90 19.89 -18.18
CA ARG A 186 -19.11 19.44 -17.48
C ARG A 186 -20.26 19.19 -18.46
N ASN A 187 -21.09 18.21 -18.13
CA ASN A 187 -22.42 18.06 -18.72
C ASN A 187 -23.46 18.87 -17.92
N PRO A 188 -24.12 19.88 -18.50
CA PRO A 188 -25.07 20.73 -17.78
C PRO A 188 -26.40 20.03 -17.45
N ALA A 189 -26.73 18.91 -18.10
CA ALA A 189 -28.00 18.20 -17.94
C ALA A 189 -28.02 17.21 -16.76
N ILE A 190 -26.87 16.93 -16.17
CA ILE A 190 -26.70 15.97 -15.07
C ILE A 190 -25.69 16.55 -14.09
N GLN A 191 -25.86 16.28 -12.78
CA GLN A 191 -24.85 16.73 -11.80
C GLN A 191 -23.47 16.11 -12.02
N TRP A 192 -23.36 15.13 -12.93
CA TRP A 192 -22.18 14.33 -13.28
C TRP A 192 -22.26 13.98 -14.77
N PRO A 193 -21.25 14.21 -15.63
CA PRO A 193 -19.82 13.98 -15.38
C PRO A 193 -18.93 15.22 -15.56
N GLN A 194 -17.70 15.18 -15.01
CA GLN A 194 -16.72 16.28 -15.04
C GLN A 194 -15.36 15.78 -15.56
N ALA A 195 -15.15 15.79 -16.87
CA ALA A 195 -13.87 15.39 -17.47
C ALA A 195 -12.80 16.44 -17.15
N LEU A 196 -11.73 16.02 -16.48
CA LEU A 196 -10.56 16.85 -16.28
C LEU A 196 -9.53 16.51 -17.37
N ILE A 197 -9.03 17.54 -18.01
CA ILE A 197 -8.07 17.46 -19.11
C ILE A 197 -6.85 18.24 -18.69
N VAL A 198 -5.70 17.55 -18.65
CA VAL A 198 -4.39 18.16 -18.45
C VAL A 198 -3.56 17.96 -19.72
N ALA A 199 -2.88 19.00 -20.16
CA ALA A 199 -1.98 18.97 -21.31
C ALA A 199 -0.71 19.76 -21.01
N HIS A 200 0.41 19.36 -21.62
CA HIS A 200 1.70 20.01 -21.46
C HIS A 200 2.28 20.35 -22.81
N ASP A 201 2.60 21.61 -22.97
CA ASP A 201 3.27 22.18 -24.12
C ASP A 201 4.69 22.56 -23.69
N THR A 202 5.53 21.55 -23.78
CA THR A 202 6.93 21.51 -23.36
C THR A 202 7.69 20.63 -24.35
N ALA A 203 9.00 20.85 -24.49
CA ALA A 203 9.79 20.14 -25.50
C ALA A 203 9.78 18.61 -25.36
N ASP A 204 9.58 18.10 -24.14
CA ASP A 204 9.53 16.68 -23.80
C ASP A 204 8.11 16.16 -23.48
N GLY A 205 7.10 17.03 -23.57
CA GLY A 205 5.71 16.74 -23.20
C GLY A 205 5.49 16.44 -21.72
N GLN A 206 6.45 16.74 -20.84
CA GLN A 206 6.30 16.61 -19.38
C GLN A 206 5.69 17.85 -18.75
N PRO A 207 5.13 17.75 -17.53
CA PRO A 207 4.65 18.92 -16.80
C PRO A 207 5.74 19.97 -16.64
N VAL A 208 5.35 21.25 -16.76
CA VAL A 208 6.22 22.42 -16.49
C VAL A 208 6.92 22.32 -15.12
N LYS A 209 6.30 21.60 -14.18
CA LYS A 209 6.87 21.31 -12.86
C LYS A 209 6.55 19.86 -12.46
N ASP A 210 7.48 18.94 -12.74
CA ASP A 210 7.41 17.55 -12.27
C ASP A 210 7.81 17.43 -10.79
N LEU A 211 6.83 17.54 -9.90
CA LEU A 211 7.04 17.40 -8.46
C LEU A 211 6.75 16.00 -7.93
N VAL A 212 5.82 15.31 -8.55
CA VAL A 212 5.22 14.09 -8.02
C VAL A 212 4.48 13.39 -9.16
N THR A 213 4.43 12.06 -9.10
CA THR A 213 3.74 11.26 -10.11
C THR A 213 2.37 10.83 -9.63
N ASP A 214 1.43 10.71 -10.57
CA ASP A 214 0.12 10.10 -10.33
C ASP A 214 0.20 8.72 -9.68
N GLN A 215 1.15 7.91 -10.17
CA GLN A 215 1.31 6.55 -9.70
C GLN A 215 1.63 6.49 -8.20
N GLY A 216 2.39 7.45 -7.67
CA GLY A 216 2.66 7.57 -6.23
C GLY A 216 1.37 7.66 -5.40
N CYS A 217 0.42 8.48 -5.83
CA CYS A 217 -0.89 8.62 -5.18
C CYS A 217 -1.75 7.35 -5.39
N ILE A 218 -1.78 6.84 -6.62
CA ILE A 218 -2.60 5.68 -7.02
C ILE A 218 -2.20 4.40 -6.29
N ASN A 219 -0.91 4.26 -5.98
CA ASN A 219 -0.40 3.13 -5.18
C ASN A 219 -1.15 2.96 -3.86
N CYS A 220 -1.51 4.08 -3.22
CA CYS A 220 -2.26 4.07 -1.96
C CYS A 220 -3.75 4.25 -2.13
N HIS A 221 -4.20 5.15 -3.00
CA HIS A 221 -5.60 5.55 -3.09
C HIS A 221 -6.38 4.90 -4.25
N GLY A 222 -5.70 4.12 -5.09
CA GLY A 222 -6.26 3.65 -6.35
C GLY A 222 -6.48 4.81 -7.32
N GLN A 223 -7.31 4.57 -8.33
CA GLN A 223 -7.62 5.59 -9.33
C GLN A 223 -8.46 6.75 -8.78
N ARG A 224 -8.88 6.73 -7.51
CA ARG A 224 -9.83 7.70 -6.97
C ARG A 224 -9.32 8.28 -5.65
N VAL A 225 -8.41 9.25 -5.76
CA VAL A 225 -7.60 9.77 -4.64
C VAL A 225 -8.39 10.43 -3.50
N PHE A 226 -9.61 10.92 -3.76
CA PHE A 226 -10.47 11.58 -2.77
C PHE A 226 -11.69 10.77 -2.31
N ILE A 227 -11.66 9.44 -2.45
CA ILE A 227 -12.72 8.56 -1.96
C ILE A 227 -12.31 7.87 -0.66
N ASP A 228 -13.19 7.94 0.34
CA ASP A 228 -12.97 7.28 1.63
C ASP A 228 -13.20 5.76 1.58
N ALA A 229 -12.88 5.09 2.69
CA ALA A 229 -13.10 3.66 2.87
C ALA A 229 -14.55 3.17 2.66
N ARG A 230 -15.54 4.07 2.71
CA ARG A 230 -16.96 3.78 2.50
C ARG A 230 -17.40 4.09 1.08
N GLY A 231 -16.48 4.42 0.19
CA GLY A 231 -16.80 4.77 -1.20
C GLY A 231 -17.42 6.16 -1.34
N LYS A 232 -17.26 7.07 -0.37
CA LYS A 232 -17.83 8.41 -0.42
C LYS A 232 -16.75 9.46 -0.64
N TYR A 233 -17.08 10.49 -1.41
CA TYR A 233 -16.28 11.71 -1.46
C TYR A 233 -16.50 12.48 -0.16
N ARG A 234 -15.61 12.27 0.80
CA ARG A 234 -15.59 12.98 2.07
C ARG A 234 -14.17 13.39 2.35
N SER A 235 -14.01 14.60 2.84
CA SER A 235 -12.74 14.93 3.48
C SER A 235 -12.62 14.06 4.74
N VAL A 236 -11.42 13.54 4.99
CA VAL A 236 -11.08 12.97 6.31
C VAL A 236 -10.92 14.08 7.37
N ALA A 237 -11.07 15.34 6.98
CA ALA A 237 -11.08 16.46 7.90
C ALA A 237 -12.28 16.43 8.85
N VAL A 238 -12.04 16.91 10.05
CA VAL A 238 -13.04 17.15 11.08
C VAL A 238 -12.98 18.61 11.54
N THR A 239 -14.05 19.11 12.15
CA THR A 239 -14.02 20.38 12.89
C THR A 239 -13.15 20.24 14.14
N SER A 240 -12.88 21.35 14.83
CA SER A 240 -12.22 21.36 16.15
C SER A 240 -12.91 20.47 17.17
N GLU A 241 -14.23 20.27 17.04
CA GLU A 241 -15.05 19.40 17.91
C GLU A 241 -15.11 17.94 17.42
N GLY A 242 -14.35 17.59 16.36
CA GLY A 242 -14.31 16.23 15.81
C GLY A 242 -15.47 15.87 14.88
N ALA A 243 -16.30 16.83 14.47
CA ALA A 243 -17.40 16.57 13.55
C ALA A 243 -16.88 16.38 12.12
N PRO A 244 -17.26 15.31 11.39
CA PRO A 244 -16.79 15.07 10.03
C PRO A 244 -17.25 16.17 9.07
N LEU A 245 -16.33 16.67 8.26
CA LEU A 245 -16.61 17.67 7.25
C LEU A 245 -16.94 17.03 5.90
N ALA A 246 -18.02 17.49 5.27
CA ALA A 246 -18.27 17.16 3.87
C ALA A 246 -17.24 17.90 3.00
N MET A 247 -16.75 17.23 1.96
CA MET A 247 -16.02 17.93 0.92
C MET A 247 -17.06 18.76 0.15
N SER A 248 -16.94 20.09 0.20
CA SER A 248 -17.93 21.02 -0.34
C SER A 248 -17.57 21.58 -1.71
N GLN A 249 -16.42 21.19 -2.27
CA GLN A 249 -15.87 21.74 -3.50
C GLN A 249 -15.97 20.71 -4.63
N ASP A 250 -16.84 21.02 -5.59
CA ASP A 250 -17.15 20.15 -6.73
C ASP A 250 -15.92 19.80 -7.58
N HIS A 251 -14.90 20.68 -7.63
CA HIS A 251 -13.69 20.48 -8.44
C HIS A 251 -12.76 19.36 -7.95
N HIS A 252 -12.77 19.02 -6.65
CA HIS A 252 -11.99 17.88 -6.13
C HIS A 252 -12.61 16.52 -6.47
N PHE A 253 -13.90 16.49 -6.85
CA PHE A 253 -14.58 15.25 -7.26
C PHE A 253 -14.17 14.79 -8.67
N ALA A 254 -13.58 15.69 -9.46
CA ALA A 254 -13.08 15.43 -10.80
C ALA A 254 -11.55 15.30 -10.85
N ALA A 255 -10.84 15.48 -9.74
CA ALA A 255 -9.38 15.48 -9.75
C ALA A 255 -8.84 14.05 -9.75
N ILE A 256 -8.39 13.59 -10.93
CA ILE A 256 -7.36 12.55 -11.08
C ILE A 256 -6.26 13.23 -11.89
N GLY A 257 -5.00 12.99 -11.53
CA GLY A 257 -3.88 13.78 -12.02
C GLY A 257 -3.34 14.67 -10.90
N VAL A 258 -2.22 14.30 -10.30
CA VAL A 258 -1.48 15.16 -9.38
C VAL A 258 -0.99 16.42 -10.09
N GLU A 259 -0.84 16.35 -11.41
CA GLU A 259 -0.56 17.48 -12.29
C GLU A 259 -1.65 18.55 -12.20
N ALA A 260 -2.92 18.16 -12.06
CA ALA A 260 -4.01 19.10 -11.83
C ALA A 260 -3.85 19.84 -10.49
N CYS A 261 -3.46 19.10 -9.45
CA CYS A 261 -3.18 19.67 -8.14
C CYS A 261 -1.97 20.61 -8.21
N VAL A 262 -0.93 20.28 -8.99
CA VAL A 262 0.25 21.15 -9.19
C VAL A 262 -0.10 22.40 -9.98
N ILE A 263 -0.92 22.31 -11.03
CA ILE A 263 -1.36 23.48 -11.81
C ILE A 263 -2.17 24.43 -10.93
N CYS A 264 -3.08 23.90 -10.12
CA CYS A 264 -3.87 24.71 -9.20
C CYS A 264 -3.02 25.19 -8.01
N HIS A 265 -2.35 24.33 -7.27
CA HIS A 265 -1.72 24.68 -5.98
C HIS A 265 -0.19 24.89 -6.03
N GLY A 266 0.46 24.81 -7.20
CA GLY A 266 1.93 24.80 -7.34
C GLY A 266 2.61 26.17 -7.33
N ASN A 267 1.83 27.25 -7.25
CA ASN A 267 2.28 28.65 -7.21
C ASN A 267 2.75 29.14 -5.82
N GLY A 268 2.68 28.28 -4.78
CA GLY A 268 3.13 28.57 -3.42
C GLY A 268 3.23 27.31 -2.55
N ASP A 269 3.55 27.45 -1.26
CA ASP A 269 3.76 26.34 -0.31
C ASP A 269 2.49 25.54 0.05
N GLU A 270 1.35 25.90 -0.53
CA GLU A 270 0.04 25.35 -0.20
C GLU A 270 -0.02 23.82 -0.42
N LEU A 271 0.40 23.33 -1.59
CA LEU A 271 0.33 21.89 -1.90
C LEU A 271 1.28 21.06 -1.03
N THR A 272 2.51 21.56 -0.84
CA THR A 272 3.52 20.94 0.00
C THR A 272 3.01 20.83 1.44
N ALA A 273 2.46 21.93 1.98
CA ALA A 273 1.90 21.97 3.32
C ALA A 273 0.66 21.07 3.47
N PHE A 274 -0.21 21.00 2.47
CA PHE A 274 -1.38 20.11 2.49
C PHE A 274 -1.00 18.64 2.47
N ILE A 275 -0.21 18.22 1.48
CA ILE A 275 0.08 16.80 1.27
C ILE A 275 0.94 16.27 2.41
N HIS A 276 2.05 16.93 2.73
CA HIS A 276 2.92 16.48 3.83
C HIS A 276 2.19 16.58 5.18
N GLY A 277 1.46 17.67 5.42
CA GLY A 277 0.76 17.91 6.69
C GLY A 277 -0.32 16.86 6.93
N ILE A 278 -1.17 16.59 5.93
CA ILE A 278 -2.22 15.57 6.03
C ILE A 278 -1.58 14.20 6.30
N HIS A 279 -0.57 13.78 5.55
CA HIS A 279 -0.01 12.44 5.71
C HIS A 279 0.78 12.26 7.01
N ASN A 280 1.32 13.34 7.59
CA ASN A 280 1.99 13.32 8.90
C ASN A 280 1.08 13.71 10.09
N SER A 281 -0.18 14.04 9.85
CA SER A 281 -1.08 14.70 10.82
C SER A 281 -1.38 13.92 12.11
N SER A 282 -1.16 12.61 12.17
CA SER A 282 -1.27 11.83 13.44
C SER A 282 0.03 11.76 14.25
N ARG A 283 1.14 12.26 13.71
CA ARG A 283 2.45 12.31 14.36
C ARG A 283 2.93 13.73 14.66
N VAL A 284 2.38 14.72 13.95
CA VAL A 284 2.42 16.11 14.39
C VAL A 284 1.76 16.20 15.77
N ASN A 285 2.40 16.87 16.72
CA ASN A 285 1.99 16.99 18.12
C ASN A 285 1.96 15.62 18.82
N GLN A 286 3.11 14.90 18.85
CA GLN A 286 3.29 13.60 19.52
C GLN A 286 2.74 13.58 20.96
N ASP A 287 2.69 14.76 21.59
CA ASP A 287 2.26 14.94 22.97
C ASP A 287 0.74 15.05 23.18
N ILE A 288 -0.08 15.24 22.14
CA ILE A 288 -1.51 15.57 22.32
C ILE A 288 -2.46 14.61 21.60
N GLY A 289 -1.97 13.74 20.70
CA GLY A 289 -2.84 12.84 19.95
C GLY A 289 -3.96 13.56 19.17
N GLY A 290 -3.79 14.86 18.92
CA GLY A 290 -4.74 15.75 18.29
C GLY A 290 -4.40 15.92 16.82
N GLY A 291 -5.40 15.88 15.95
CA GLY A 291 -5.20 16.09 14.53
C GLY A 291 -4.57 17.46 14.22
N LEU A 292 -3.78 17.52 13.16
CA LEU A 292 -3.23 18.75 12.61
C LEU A 292 -4.34 19.57 11.93
N GLU A 293 -4.50 20.84 12.30
CA GLU A 293 -5.26 21.78 11.49
C GLU A 293 -4.45 22.10 10.24
N VAL A 294 -5.00 21.84 9.04
CA VAL A 294 -4.30 22.07 7.75
C VAL A 294 -4.89 23.24 6.95
N SER A 295 -6.11 23.64 7.27
CA SER A 295 -6.71 24.89 6.82
C SER A 295 -7.74 25.31 7.85
N ALA A 296 -8.05 26.61 7.96
CA ALA A 296 -8.96 27.15 8.97
C ALA A 296 -10.22 26.27 9.20
N GLY A 297 -10.32 25.67 10.39
CA GLY A 297 -11.42 24.81 10.83
C GLY A 297 -11.42 23.38 10.27
N ARG A 298 -10.36 22.94 9.58
CA ARG A 298 -10.19 21.58 9.04
C ARG A 298 -9.01 20.85 9.70
N HIS A 299 -9.32 19.91 10.58
CA HIS A 299 -8.36 19.10 11.31
C HIS A 299 -8.24 17.69 10.72
N TYR A 300 -7.03 17.19 10.57
CA TYR A 300 -6.73 15.87 10.01
C TYR A 300 -6.02 15.02 11.07
N SER A 301 -6.35 13.73 11.16
CA SER A 301 -5.61 12.79 12.02
C SER A 301 -5.42 11.50 11.24
N VAL A 302 -4.48 11.53 10.30
CA VAL A 302 -4.18 10.43 9.38
C VAL A 302 -2.88 9.78 9.80
N ARG A 303 -2.90 8.46 9.90
CA ARG A 303 -1.72 7.65 10.14
C ARG A 303 -1.23 7.07 8.83
N TYR A 304 -0.11 7.59 8.34
CA TYR A 304 0.51 7.08 7.12
C TYR A 304 0.83 5.58 7.25
N PRO A 305 0.48 4.76 6.24
CA PRO A 305 0.68 3.31 6.28
C PRO A 305 2.16 2.88 6.14
N GLY A 306 2.97 3.67 5.44
CA GLY A 306 4.39 3.42 5.18
C GLY A 306 5.34 4.10 6.18
N ASP A 307 6.62 4.18 5.79
CA ASP A 307 7.58 5.11 6.40
C ASP A 307 7.58 6.41 5.59
N LEU A 308 7.17 7.53 6.20
CA LEU A 308 7.11 8.84 5.55
C LEU A 308 8.49 9.34 5.09
N LYS A 309 9.58 8.82 5.65
CA LYS A 309 10.95 9.14 5.20
C LYS A 309 11.29 8.52 3.84
N VAL A 310 10.44 7.63 3.34
CA VAL A 310 10.56 7.04 2.01
C VAL A 310 9.86 7.96 1.01
N CYS A 311 10.52 9.06 0.64
CA CYS A 311 10.02 10.05 -0.32
C CYS A 311 9.63 9.41 -1.67
N SER A 312 10.33 8.34 -2.06
CA SER A 312 10.05 7.55 -3.27
C SER A 312 8.68 6.84 -3.28
N ALA A 313 7.93 6.91 -2.19
CA ALA A 313 6.51 6.52 -2.18
C ALA A 313 5.66 7.46 -3.04
N CYS A 314 5.98 8.77 -3.08
CA CYS A 314 5.28 9.78 -3.87
C CYS A 314 6.14 10.33 -5.02
N HIS A 315 7.41 10.62 -4.75
CA HIS A 315 8.39 11.17 -5.69
C HIS A 315 9.07 10.03 -6.47
N GLN A 316 8.36 9.44 -7.43
CA GLN A 316 8.79 8.20 -8.10
C GLN A 316 9.70 8.43 -9.31
N SER A 317 9.65 9.61 -9.94
CA SER A 317 10.57 9.95 -11.04
C SER A 317 11.93 10.36 -10.47
N GLN A 318 13.00 10.12 -11.23
CA GLN A 318 14.33 10.58 -10.83
C GLN A 318 14.36 12.11 -10.66
N ALA A 319 13.69 12.86 -11.54
CA ALA A 319 13.60 14.31 -11.46
C ALA A 319 12.86 14.78 -10.18
N SER A 320 11.70 14.20 -9.85
CA SER A 320 10.97 14.56 -8.63
C SER A 320 11.71 14.17 -7.35
N LEU A 321 12.40 13.03 -7.34
CA LEU A 321 13.19 12.59 -6.19
C LEU A 321 14.46 13.44 -6.01
N GLU A 322 15.10 13.85 -7.10
CA GLU A 322 16.23 14.78 -7.03
C GLU A 322 15.76 16.15 -6.56
N HIS A 323 14.64 16.64 -7.10
CA HIS A 323 14.05 17.91 -6.72
C HIS A 323 13.82 18.00 -5.21
N ILE A 324 13.21 16.98 -4.60
CA ILE A 324 12.95 16.95 -3.15
C ILE A 324 14.24 16.82 -2.34
N ARG A 325 15.22 16.04 -2.81
CA ARG A 325 16.51 15.82 -2.14
C ARG A 325 17.34 17.10 -2.07
N THR A 326 17.33 17.89 -3.14
CA THR A 326 18.08 19.14 -3.25
C THR A 326 17.36 20.35 -2.68
N GLN A 327 16.16 20.19 -2.08
CA GLN A 327 15.48 21.32 -1.46
C GLN A 327 16.35 21.86 -0.31
N PRO A 328 16.62 23.19 -0.29
CA PRO A 328 17.25 23.81 0.85
C PRO A 328 16.32 23.72 2.06
N ILE A 329 16.92 23.70 3.25
CA ILE A 329 16.14 23.70 4.49
C ILE A 329 15.59 25.10 4.70
N GLU A 330 14.30 25.24 4.41
CA GLU A 330 13.50 26.44 4.52
C GLU A 330 12.23 26.17 5.33
N HIS A 331 11.69 27.22 5.95
CA HIS A 331 10.63 27.11 6.93
C HIS A 331 9.38 26.41 6.40
N ASP A 332 8.88 26.82 5.24
CA ASP A 332 7.58 26.38 4.73
C ASP A 332 7.59 24.93 4.23
N PHE A 333 8.74 24.47 3.71
CA PHE A 333 8.95 23.08 3.34
C PHE A 333 8.96 22.16 4.58
N CYS A 334 9.75 22.53 5.59
CA CYS A 334 9.91 21.74 6.81
C CYS A 334 8.64 21.72 7.66
N ALA A 335 7.96 22.86 7.76
CA ALA A 335 6.67 22.98 8.45
C ALA A 335 5.64 22.02 7.86
N GLY A 336 5.72 21.72 6.56
CA GLY A 336 4.93 20.67 5.90
C GLY A 336 4.84 19.34 6.67
N CYS A 337 5.93 18.90 7.31
CA CYS A 337 5.92 17.69 8.15
C CYS A 337 6.05 18.02 9.65
N HIS A 338 6.80 19.06 10.00
CA HIS A 338 7.20 19.35 11.36
C HIS A 338 6.43 20.52 12.00
N GLY A 339 5.36 21.00 11.36
CA GLY A 339 4.53 22.10 11.85
C GLY A 339 3.54 21.67 12.93
N ALA A 340 3.22 22.55 13.89
CA ALA A 340 2.18 22.37 14.91
C ALA A 340 0.78 22.78 14.40
N THR A 341 0.73 23.76 13.49
CA THR A 341 -0.49 24.24 12.81
C THR A 341 -0.18 24.61 11.36
N HIS A 342 -1.06 24.25 10.45
CA HIS A 342 -1.04 24.69 9.06
C HIS A 342 -2.37 25.42 8.81
N ALA A 343 -2.36 26.74 8.80
CA ALA A 343 -3.52 27.50 8.34
C ALA A 343 -3.25 27.92 6.90
N ALA A 344 -3.59 27.07 5.92
CA ALA A 344 -3.60 27.50 4.53
C ALA A 344 -4.60 28.68 4.38
N GLY A 345 -4.07 29.90 4.24
CA GLY A 345 -4.84 31.14 4.18
C GLY A 345 -4.03 32.39 4.55
N ALA A 346 -4.63 33.56 4.29
CA ALA A 346 -4.03 34.90 4.36
C ALA A 346 -3.48 35.36 5.74
N THR A 347 -3.48 34.49 6.76
CA THR A 347 -2.89 34.78 8.08
C THR A 347 -1.45 34.29 8.21
N GLY A 348 -0.93 33.44 7.32
CA GLY A 348 0.51 33.10 7.24
C GLY A 348 1.12 32.50 8.52
N GLN A 349 0.30 31.98 9.43
CA GLN A 349 0.79 31.42 10.70
C GLN A 349 1.16 29.95 10.52
N TYR A 350 2.38 29.72 10.04
CA TYR A 350 3.07 28.45 10.15
C TYR A 350 3.81 28.44 11.49
N SER A 351 3.54 27.45 12.34
CA SER A 351 4.31 27.25 13.56
C SER A 351 4.96 25.87 13.50
N MET A 352 6.23 25.78 13.88
CA MET A 352 6.97 24.52 13.96
C MET A 352 6.74 23.87 15.33
N ASP A 353 6.49 22.56 15.33
CA ASP A 353 6.31 21.74 16.52
C ASP A 353 7.66 21.19 17.00
N TRP A 354 8.50 22.07 17.56
CA TRP A 354 9.85 21.70 17.96
C TRP A 354 9.90 20.71 19.14
N HIS A 355 8.85 20.68 19.98
CA HIS A 355 8.79 19.84 21.18
C HIS A 355 8.50 18.37 20.85
N SER A 356 7.73 18.10 19.79
CA SER A 356 7.36 16.72 19.44
C SER A 356 8.44 15.95 18.65
N TYR A 357 9.54 16.59 18.26
CA TYR A 357 10.64 15.94 17.52
C TYR A 357 11.98 16.01 18.27
N PRO A 358 12.10 15.46 19.50
CA PRO A 358 13.39 15.37 20.16
C PRO A 358 14.31 14.44 19.35
N TRP A 359 15.43 14.99 18.89
CA TRP A 359 16.51 14.22 18.27
C TRP A 359 17.08 13.24 19.29
N ARG A 360 16.83 11.94 19.08
CA ARG A 360 17.08 10.91 20.09
C ARG A 360 18.36 10.10 19.87
N ASP A 361 19.26 10.53 18.98
CA ASP A 361 20.40 9.68 18.57
C ASP A 361 21.69 10.41 18.15
N THR A 362 22.16 11.36 18.94
CA THR A 362 23.56 11.82 18.79
C THR A 362 24.31 11.73 20.11
N GLU A 363 25.19 10.73 20.23
CA GLU A 363 26.12 10.54 21.36
C GLU A 363 27.11 11.71 21.56
N THR A 364 27.09 12.72 20.68
CA THR A 364 28.04 13.83 20.66
C THR A 364 27.46 15.17 21.12
N TRP A 365 26.13 15.30 21.23
CA TRP A 365 25.45 16.52 21.68
C TRP A 365 24.39 16.14 22.71
N GLN A 366 24.43 16.75 23.89
CA GLN A 366 23.39 16.56 24.90
C GLN A 366 22.05 17.02 24.29
N ALA A 367 20.97 16.25 24.45
CA ALA A 367 19.64 16.59 23.91
C ALA A 367 19.21 18.03 24.30
N GLU A 368 19.66 18.48 25.46
CA GLU A 368 19.44 19.82 26.02
C GLU A 368 20.06 20.96 25.20
N ASP A 369 21.09 20.71 24.38
CA ASP A 369 21.78 21.75 23.59
C ASP A 369 21.23 21.87 22.16
N LEU A 370 20.66 20.80 21.61
CA LEU A 370 19.99 20.79 20.31
C LEU A 370 18.54 21.30 20.40
N GLU A 371 17.89 21.06 21.54
CA GLU A 371 16.60 21.67 21.88
C GLU A 371 16.74 23.20 21.93
N LYS A 372 17.83 23.75 22.47
CA LYS A 372 18.10 25.21 22.46
C LYS A 372 18.38 25.80 21.06
N LEU A 373 18.85 25.01 20.10
CA LEU A 373 19.17 25.47 18.74
C LEU A 373 17.94 25.59 17.84
N HIS A 374 16.91 24.77 18.09
CA HIS A 374 15.65 24.77 17.32
C HIS A 374 14.44 25.27 18.11
N ALA A 375 14.48 25.20 19.44
CA ALA A 375 13.54 25.83 20.37
C ALA A 375 14.09 27.18 20.85
N VAL A 376 14.63 27.99 19.94
CA VAL A 376 14.52 29.44 20.15
C VAL A 376 13.02 29.72 20.16
N THR A 377 12.42 29.60 21.34
CA THR A 377 11.12 30.19 21.60
C THR A 377 11.29 31.65 21.25
N LEU A 378 10.56 32.10 20.24
CA LEU A 378 10.49 33.50 19.83
C LEU A 378 10.17 34.41 21.04
N ASP A 379 9.69 33.84 22.15
CA ASP A 379 9.40 34.52 23.40
C ASP A 379 10.62 34.85 24.28
N GLU A 380 11.73 34.10 24.25
CA GLU A 380 12.85 34.33 25.19
C GLU A 380 13.96 35.25 24.62
N TRP A 381 14.03 35.39 23.29
CA TRP A 381 15.07 36.19 22.61
C TRP A 381 14.56 37.26 21.63
N ASP A 382 13.24 37.41 21.42
CA ASP A 382 12.67 38.45 20.53
C ASP A 382 13.33 38.45 19.13
N LEU A 383 13.70 37.27 18.62
CA LEU A 383 14.39 37.14 17.33
C LEU A 383 13.37 37.17 16.20
N ASP A 384 13.51 38.13 15.29
CA ASP A 384 12.71 38.22 14.07
C ASP A 384 13.04 37.04 13.13
N PRO A 385 12.07 36.23 12.69
CA PRO A 385 12.27 35.19 11.67
C PRO A 385 12.87 35.71 10.35
N GLN A 386 12.70 37.00 10.04
CA GLN A 386 13.35 37.66 8.90
C GLN A 386 14.85 37.93 9.16
N GLU A 387 15.29 37.98 10.41
CA GLU A 387 16.66 38.28 10.83
C GLU A 387 17.50 37.01 11.03
N TYR A 388 16.87 35.86 11.28
CA TYR A 388 17.53 34.55 11.45
C TYR A 388 16.88 33.41 10.62
N PRO A 389 17.00 33.45 9.28
CA PRO A 389 16.45 32.39 8.44
C PRO A 389 17.15 31.05 8.67
N CYS A 390 16.47 29.94 8.39
CA CYS A 390 16.99 28.58 8.51
C CYS A 390 18.37 28.42 7.85
N THR A 391 18.59 29.11 6.73
CA THR A 391 19.82 29.12 5.95
C THR A 391 21.04 29.66 6.70
N VAL A 392 20.87 30.40 7.80
CA VAL A 392 22.00 30.83 8.65
C VAL A 392 22.70 29.62 9.27
N CYS A 393 21.94 28.63 9.73
CA CYS A 393 22.47 27.40 10.33
C CYS A 393 22.61 26.29 9.29
N HIS A 394 21.62 26.13 8.42
CA HIS A 394 21.59 25.13 7.35
C HIS A 394 22.30 25.63 6.09
N ASN A 395 23.56 26.01 6.24
CA ASN A 395 24.42 26.52 5.17
C ASN A 395 25.40 25.47 4.62
N GLY A 396 25.44 24.27 5.21
CA GLY A 396 26.35 23.18 4.85
C GLY A 396 27.68 23.21 5.61
N SER A 397 27.99 24.31 6.30
CA SER A 397 29.18 24.45 7.16
C SER A 397 28.86 24.24 8.65
N LEU A 398 27.71 24.71 9.13
CA LEU A 398 27.28 24.51 10.53
C LEU A 398 26.36 23.29 10.68
N ALA A 399 25.33 23.22 9.83
CA ALA A 399 24.44 22.08 9.71
C ALA A 399 24.21 21.75 8.24
N ALA A 400 23.71 20.54 7.98
CA ALA A 400 23.33 20.11 6.64
C ALA A 400 22.37 21.14 6.00
N ARG A 401 22.58 21.42 4.72
CA ARG A 401 21.88 22.43 3.93
C ARG A 401 20.65 21.88 3.20
N TYR A 402 20.68 20.60 2.86
CA TYR A 402 19.72 19.97 1.97
C TYR A 402 18.97 18.83 2.65
N VAL A 403 17.74 18.60 2.21
CA VAL A 403 16.86 17.54 2.75
C VAL A 403 17.52 16.17 2.71
N GLU A 404 18.20 15.82 1.62
CA GLU A 404 18.82 14.50 1.44
C GLU A 404 19.80 14.09 2.55
N GLN A 405 20.40 15.08 3.21
CA GLN A 405 21.39 14.86 4.26
C GLN A 405 20.73 14.41 5.57
N PHE A 406 19.43 14.63 5.73
CA PHE A 406 18.60 14.17 6.84
C PHE A 406 17.64 13.04 6.43
N HIS A 407 17.09 13.14 5.22
CA HIS A 407 16.11 12.24 4.64
C HIS A 407 16.56 11.85 3.23
N PRO A 408 17.37 10.78 3.07
CA PRO A 408 17.91 10.39 1.76
C PRO A 408 16.84 9.83 0.80
N GLY A 409 15.56 9.89 1.15
CA GLY A 409 14.43 9.44 0.35
C GLY A 409 14.09 7.95 0.47
N ASN A 410 14.89 7.19 1.23
CA ASN A 410 14.66 5.80 1.59
C ASN A 410 15.20 5.55 3.01
N ALA A 411 14.69 4.54 3.71
CA ALA A 411 15.35 4.07 4.94
C ALA A 411 16.76 3.52 4.60
N PRO A 412 17.80 3.74 5.42
CA PRO A 412 19.17 3.29 5.12
C PRO A 412 19.28 1.81 4.74
N GLU A 413 18.50 0.96 5.42
CA GLU A 413 18.43 -0.48 5.17
C GLU A 413 17.92 -0.81 3.75
N LEU A 414 16.89 -0.09 3.28
CA LEU A 414 16.31 -0.26 1.94
C LEU A 414 17.24 0.31 0.87
N GLN A 415 17.81 1.49 1.13
CA GLN A 415 18.71 2.14 0.19
C GLN A 415 19.92 1.26 -0.12
N ARG A 416 20.53 0.63 0.90
CA ARG A 416 21.67 -0.28 0.70
C ARG A 416 21.27 -1.53 -0.08
N THR A 417 20.12 -2.14 0.24
CA THR A 417 19.63 -3.28 -0.54
C THR A 417 19.40 -2.90 -2.01
N GLU A 418 18.78 -1.74 -2.27
CA GLU A 418 18.54 -1.25 -3.64
C GLU A 418 19.86 -0.98 -4.38
N GLN A 419 20.86 -0.38 -3.72
CA GLN A 419 22.20 -0.15 -4.31
C GLN A 419 22.93 -1.45 -4.64
N LEU A 420 22.74 -2.49 -3.84
CA LEU A 420 23.26 -3.82 -4.11
C LEU A 420 22.39 -4.59 -5.11
N ALA A 421 21.17 -4.15 -5.40
CA ALA A 421 20.16 -4.94 -6.09
C ALA A 421 20.00 -6.36 -5.49
N LEU A 422 20.18 -6.49 -4.17
CA LEU A 422 20.29 -7.77 -3.48
C LEU A 422 18.95 -8.52 -3.44
N ALA A 423 18.98 -9.81 -3.79
CA ALA A 423 17.85 -10.74 -3.72
C ALA A 423 18.27 -12.11 -3.15
N LEU A 424 17.28 -12.88 -2.68
CA LEU A 424 17.45 -14.24 -2.14
C LEU A 424 16.52 -15.21 -2.86
N GLU A 425 17.02 -16.41 -3.11
CA GLU A 425 16.25 -17.48 -3.77
C GLU A 425 16.50 -18.82 -3.07
N ILE A 426 15.42 -19.58 -2.85
CA ILE A 426 15.47 -21.00 -2.48
C ILE A 426 15.20 -21.80 -3.75
N SER A 427 16.21 -22.48 -4.27
CA SER A 427 16.12 -23.18 -5.56
C SER A 427 15.62 -24.61 -5.44
N LYS A 428 15.86 -25.26 -4.29
CA LYS A 428 15.47 -26.66 -4.06
C LYS A 428 15.44 -27.00 -2.58
N VAL A 429 14.53 -27.90 -2.20
CA VAL A 429 14.54 -28.60 -0.91
C VAL A 429 14.74 -30.10 -1.12
N GLU A 430 15.54 -30.73 -0.28
CA GLU A 430 15.67 -32.19 -0.19
C GLU A 430 15.00 -32.69 1.08
N ALA A 431 14.07 -33.63 0.92
CA ALA A 431 13.43 -34.38 1.98
C ALA A 431 13.07 -35.79 1.45
N ALA A 432 13.03 -36.77 2.35
CA ALA A 432 12.76 -38.17 2.02
C ALA A 432 11.68 -38.77 2.94
N GLY A 433 10.61 -38.02 3.15
CA GLY A 433 9.48 -38.39 4.00
C GLY A 433 9.55 -37.86 5.43
N PRO A 434 8.48 -38.08 6.23
CA PRO A 434 8.42 -37.66 7.62
C PRO A 434 9.61 -38.13 8.45
N GLY A 435 10.19 -37.24 9.26
CA GLY A 435 11.34 -37.55 10.11
C GLY A 435 12.69 -37.60 9.37
N SER A 436 12.71 -37.41 8.05
CA SER A 436 13.96 -37.30 7.29
C SER A 436 14.67 -35.97 7.53
N GLN A 437 15.99 -35.93 7.30
CA GLN A 437 16.75 -34.69 7.31
C GLN A 437 16.32 -33.80 6.13
N VAL A 438 16.20 -32.50 6.40
CA VAL A 438 15.87 -31.50 5.38
C VAL A 438 17.13 -30.75 4.97
N LYS A 439 17.37 -30.60 3.66
CA LYS A 439 18.43 -29.74 3.12
C LYS A 439 17.84 -28.68 2.19
N ILE A 440 18.36 -27.46 2.26
CA ILE A 440 17.90 -26.31 1.51
C ILE A 440 19.03 -25.88 0.58
N HIS A 441 18.75 -25.77 -0.71
CA HIS A 441 19.62 -25.15 -1.70
C HIS A 441 19.15 -23.72 -1.92
N TRP A 442 20.04 -22.75 -1.75
CA TRP A 442 19.70 -21.34 -1.83
C TRP A 442 20.90 -20.51 -2.28
N ARG A 443 20.62 -19.31 -2.77
CA ARG A 443 21.63 -18.32 -3.17
C ARG A 443 21.20 -16.91 -2.80
N ALA A 444 22.19 -16.03 -2.65
CA ALA A 444 22.00 -14.59 -2.69
C ALA A 444 22.60 -14.06 -3.98
N PHE A 445 21.90 -13.18 -4.68
CA PHE A 445 22.32 -12.71 -6.00
C PHE A 445 21.92 -11.25 -6.22
N ASN A 446 22.59 -10.59 -7.15
CA ASN A 446 22.23 -9.27 -7.63
C ASN A 446 21.18 -9.45 -8.74
N ARG A 447 19.98 -8.87 -8.56
CA ARG A 447 18.86 -9.07 -9.49
C ARG A 447 19.02 -8.35 -10.83
N ASP A 448 19.96 -7.42 -10.95
CA ASP A 448 20.18 -6.65 -12.17
C ASP A 448 21.13 -7.38 -13.13
N ASN A 449 22.06 -8.20 -12.62
CA ASN A 449 23.05 -8.92 -13.42
C ASN A 449 23.14 -10.44 -13.17
N ASP A 450 22.34 -10.97 -12.23
CA ASP A 450 22.29 -12.39 -11.82
C ASP A 450 23.61 -12.95 -11.22
N GLU A 451 24.54 -12.08 -10.82
CA GLU A 451 25.78 -12.49 -10.16
C GLU A 451 25.53 -12.85 -8.68
N ASN A 452 26.12 -13.97 -8.24
CA ASN A 452 25.95 -14.44 -6.87
C ASN A 452 26.86 -13.71 -5.87
N TYR A 453 26.30 -13.41 -4.70
CA TYR A 453 27.05 -12.97 -3.53
C TYR A 453 27.71 -14.16 -2.82
N ASN A 454 28.86 -13.92 -2.19
CA ASN A 454 29.52 -14.93 -1.36
C ASN A 454 28.81 -15.07 0.00
N LEU A 455 27.96 -16.08 0.12
CA LEU A 455 27.19 -16.37 1.34
C LEU A 455 28.03 -16.70 2.59
N CYS A 456 29.21 -17.30 2.40
CA CYS A 456 30.08 -17.74 3.50
C CYS A 456 31.13 -16.69 3.90
N HIS A 457 31.04 -15.48 3.35
CA HIS A 457 31.91 -14.38 3.76
C HIS A 457 31.58 -13.94 5.19
N THR A 458 32.60 -13.53 5.94
CA THR A 458 32.48 -13.06 7.34
C THR A 458 32.98 -11.64 7.55
N GLY A 459 33.53 -10.99 6.51
CA GLY A 459 33.95 -9.60 6.59
C GLY A 459 32.76 -8.64 6.45
N ALA A 460 32.88 -7.47 7.05
CA ALA A 460 31.79 -6.47 7.09
C ALA A 460 31.58 -5.73 5.76
N ASP A 461 32.53 -5.84 4.83
CA ASP A 461 32.60 -5.18 3.53
C ASP A 461 31.66 -5.75 2.45
N LEU A 462 31.16 -6.97 2.66
CA LEU A 462 30.13 -7.60 1.85
C LEU A 462 28.93 -7.98 2.72
N PRO A 463 27.74 -8.24 2.12
CA PRO A 463 26.60 -8.75 2.87
C PRO A 463 26.92 -10.04 3.63
N VAL A 464 26.65 -10.06 4.93
CA VAL A 464 26.80 -11.21 5.83
C VAL A 464 25.42 -11.81 6.11
N PHE A 465 25.31 -13.14 5.93
CA PHE A 465 24.03 -13.87 6.02
C PHE A 465 23.93 -14.80 7.23
N PHE A 466 25.03 -15.09 7.92
CA PHE A 466 25.06 -15.99 9.07
C PHE A 466 25.00 -15.28 10.43
N ASP A 467 24.45 -14.07 10.42
CA ASP A 467 24.21 -13.27 11.62
C ASP A 467 22.73 -12.85 11.65
N HIS A 468 22.02 -13.19 12.73
CA HIS A 468 20.58 -12.91 12.91
C HIS A 468 19.65 -13.37 11.76
N PHE A 469 20.04 -14.46 11.08
CA PHE A 469 19.28 -15.07 9.99
C PHE A 469 18.82 -16.47 10.37
N THR A 470 17.51 -16.71 10.30
CA THR A 470 16.89 -17.98 10.67
C THR A 470 16.02 -18.53 9.57
N VAL A 471 15.74 -19.83 9.67
CA VAL A 471 14.77 -20.51 8.82
C VAL A 471 13.74 -21.23 9.69
N ARG A 472 12.49 -21.21 9.25
CA ARG A 472 11.37 -21.87 9.91
C ARG A 472 10.80 -22.94 9.02
N LEU A 473 10.34 -24.01 9.65
CA LEU A 473 9.62 -25.11 9.00
C LEU A 473 8.21 -25.19 9.56
N SER A 474 7.23 -25.14 8.68
CA SER A 474 5.81 -25.12 9.01
C SER A 474 5.09 -26.30 8.40
N SER A 475 4.34 -27.05 9.22
CA SER A 475 3.46 -28.11 8.72
C SER A 475 2.21 -27.50 8.09
N LEU A 476 1.85 -27.95 6.88
CA LEU A 476 0.61 -27.56 6.21
C LEU A 476 -0.48 -28.60 6.42
N GLN A 477 -1.72 -28.13 6.46
CA GLN A 477 -2.91 -28.94 6.26
C GLN A 477 -3.69 -28.31 5.09
N ALA A 478 -4.08 -29.14 4.12
CA ALA A 478 -4.49 -28.65 2.80
C ALA A 478 -3.44 -27.67 2.23
N ASP A 479 -3.81 -26.40 2.03
CA ASP A 479 -2.92 -25.38 1.46
C ASP A 479 -2.57 -24.26 2.47
N ASP A 480 -2.92 -24.43 3.75
CA ASP A 480 -2.60 -23.46 4.80
C ASP A 480 -1.60 -24.03 5.82
N PRO A 481 -0.57 -23.26 6.22
CA PRO A 481 0.22 -23.64 7.38
C PRO A 481 -0.71 -23.65 8.59
N VAL A 482 -0.54 -24.62 9.47
CA VAL A 482 -1.28 -24.65 10.75
C VAL A 482 -0.36 -24.99 11.90
N ASN A 483 0.86 -25.46 11.62
CA ASN A 483 1.88 -25.79 12.63
C ASN A 483 1.40 -26.79 13.71
N HIS A 484 0.38 -27.60 13.40
CA HIS A 484 -0.13 -28.64 14.31
C HIS A 484 0.87 -29.78 14.55
N ILE A 485 1.87 -29.93 13.68
CA ILE A 485 2.95 -30.90 13.81
C ILE A 485 4.27 -30.14 13.75
N GLY A 486 5.10 -30.33 14.78
CA GLY A 486 6.41 -29.66 14.85
C GLY A 486 6.35 -28.15 15.09
N GLY A 487 5.18 -27.61 15.43
CA GLY A 487 5.00 -26.22 15.87
C GLY A 487 5.04 -26.05 17.39
N SER A 488 4.66 -24.87 17.85
CA SER A 488 4.58 -24.55 19.27
C SER A 488 3.45 -25.31 19.96
N THR A 489 3.73 -25.84 21.16
CA THR A 489 2.70 -26.46 22.01
C THR A 489 2.08 -25.49 23.01
N THR A 490 2.64 -24.27 23.11
CA THR A 490 2.20 -23.24 24.06
C THR A 490 1.48 -22.09 23.38
N ALA A 491 1.75 -21.85 22.09
CA ALA A 491 1.14 -20.77 21.31
C ALA A 491 0.37 -21.34 20.09
N PRO A 492 -0.96 -21.13 20.01
CA PRO A 492 -1.80 -21.69 18.95
C PRO A 492 -1.32 -21.36 17.55
N GLY A 493 -1.21 -22.39 16.71
CA GLY A 493 -0.83 -22.25 15.31
C GLY A 493 0.56 -21.67 15.06
N GLN A 494 1.42 -21.45 16.07
CA GLN A 494 2.75 -20.87 15.84
C GLN A 494 3.76 -21.92 15.38
N PRO A 495 4.71 -21.59 14.48
CA PRO A 495 5.78 -22.50 14.10
C PRO A 495 6.75 -22.70 15.28
N ALA A 496 7.61 -23.72 15.18
CA ALA A 496 8.74 -23.85 16.10
C ALA A 496 9.67 -22.61 16.03
N PRO A 497 10.53 -22.41 17.05
CA PRO A 497 11.60 -21.42 17.01
C PRO A 497 12.41 -21.52 15.71
N GLY A 498 12.86 -20.36 15.21
CA GLY A 498 13.67 -20.30 14.00
C GLY A 498 15.01 -20.97 14.21
N LEU A 499 15.47 -21.71 13.20
CA LEU A 499 16.77 -22.38 13.17
C LEU A 499 17.80 -21.40 12.63
N LEU A 500 18.86 -21.12 13.39
CA LEU A 500 19.95 -20.26 12.92
C LEU A 500 20.70 -20.91 11.76
N LEU A 501 20.94 -20.12 10.70
CA LEU A 501 21.86 -20.51 9.63
C LEU A 501 23.27 -20.10 10.04
N GLY A 502 24.24 -20.96 9.78
CA GLY A 502 25.63 -20.71 10.11
C GLY A 502 26.62 -21.59 9.36
N PRO A 503 27.92 -21.34 9.55
CA PRO A 503 28.97 -22.13 8.90
C PRO A 503 28.94 -23.62 9.30
N ASP A 504 28.43 -23.93 10.51
CA ASP A 504 28.38 -25.31 11.02
C ASP A 504 27.32 -26.17 10.33
N ASN A 505 26.31 -25.56 9.71
CA ASN A 505 25.20 -26.27 9.06
C ASN A 505 25.05 -25.92 7.58
N THR A 506 25.95 -25.14 7.01
CA THR A 506 25.87 -24.65 5.62
C THR A 506 27.16 -24.91 4.85
N VAL A 507 27.03 -25.49 3.66
CA VAL A 507 28.14 -25.74 2.72
C VAL A 507 27.98 -24.81 1.53
N CYS A 508 28.94 -23.92 1.29
CA CYS A 508 28.98 -23.07 0.10
C CYS A 508 29.62 -23.82 -1.08
N ASN A 509 28.98 -23.82 -2.24
CA ASN A 509 29.34 -24.64 -3.41
C ASN A 509 30.44 -24.02 -4.29
N GLY A 510 30.95 -22.83 -3.94
CA GLY A 510 31.99 -22.12 -4.69
C GLY A 510 31.47 -21.37 -5.94
N ASP A 511 30.25 -21.65 -6.38
CA ASP A 511 29.51 -20.91 -7.42
C ASP A 511 28.64 -19.78 -6.85
N GLY A 512 28.72 -19.53 -5.54
CA GLY A 512 27.90 -18.54 -4.82
C GLY A 512 26.55 -19.09 -4.31
N SER A 513 26.20 -20.34 -4.61
CA SER A 513 25.09 -21.05 -3.95
C SER A 513 25.56 -21.76 -2.68
N ALA A 514 24.60 -22.10 -1.81
CA ALA A 514 24.84 -22.86 -0.60
C ALA A 514 23.78 -23.94 -0.34
N VAL A 515 24.20 -24.98 0.38
CA VAL A 515 23.35 -26.03 0.90
C VAL A 515 23.34 -25.98 2.43
N THR A 516 22.19 -25.62 3.02
CA THR A 516 22.00 -25.63 4.47
C THR A 516 21.26 -26.89 4.91
N THR A 517 21.82 -27.62 5.86
CA THR A 517 21.20 -28.81 6.46
C THR A 517 20.48 -28.41 7.75
N LEU A 518 19.17 -28.64 7.82
CA LEU A 518 18.39 -28.31 9.00
C LEU A 518 18.61 -29.34 10.11
N GLN A 519 18.71 -28.84 11.35
CA GLN A 519 18.67 -29.70 12.54
C GLN A 519 17.29 -30.30 12.77
N GLN A 520 16.23 -29.59 12.37
CA GLN A 520 14.86 -30.10 12.43
C GLN A 520 14.61 -31.06 11.25
N THR A 521 13.99 -32.20 11.55
CA THR A 521 13.55 -33.17 10.55
C THR A 521 12.22 -32.77 9.92
N ALA A 522 11.93 -33.29 8.74
CA ALA A 522 10.68 -33.01 8.03
C ALA A 522 9.45 -33.38 8.89
N PRO A 523 8.43 -32.50 8.99
CA PRO A 523 7.24 -32.76 9.79
C PRO A 523 6.44 -33.93 9.22
N ALA A 524 5.64 -34.60 10.05
CA ALA A 524 4.73 -35.65 9.62
C ALA A 524 3.46 -35.11 8.92
N SER A 525 3.64 -34.22 7.96
CA SER A 525 2.60 -33.67 7.09
C SER A 525 2.84 -34.05 5.63
N TYR A 526 1.84 -33.87 4.77
CA TYR A 526 1.98 -34.12 3.33
C TYR A 526 2.86 -33.05 2.66
N ARG A 527 2.59 -31.78 2.98
CA ARG A 527 3.34 -30.61 2.55
C ARG A 527 3.93 -29.88 3.74
N ALA A 528 5.04 -29.20 3.53
CA ALA A 528 5.64 -28.30 4.50
C ALA A 528 6.09 -27.01 3.80
N MET A 529 6.16 -25.93 4.56
CA MET A 529 6.60 -24.62 4.11
C MET A 529 7.88 -24.25 4.84
N LEU A 530 8.87 -23.86 4.07
CA LEU A 530 10.10 -23.25 4.52
C LEU A 530 9.96 -21.73 4.41
N SER A 531 10.41 -20.99 5.42
CA SER A 531 10.42 -19.53 5.38
C SER A 531 11.72 -18.99 5.96
N PHE A 532 12.41 -18.11 5.24
CA PHE A 532 13.50 -17.32 5.81
C PHE A 532 12.94 -16.20 6.71
N ASP A 533 13.60 -15.98 7.84
CA ASP A 533 13.25 -14.98 8.86
C ASP A 533 14.56 -14.40 9.41
N GLY A 534 14.86 -13.15 9.07
CA GLY A 534 16.14 -12.51 9.38
C GLY A 534 16.42 -11.32 8.49
N ARG A 535 17.48 -10.56 8.79
CA ARG A 535 18.02 -9.53 7.91
C ARG A 535 19.52 -9.74 7.76
N PRO A 536 20.03 -9.98 6.53
CA PRO A 536 21.46 -9.92 6.27
C PRO A 536 22.02 -8.55 6.69
N ARG A 537 23.33 -8.44 6.93
CA ARG A 537 23.95 -7.19 7.36
C ARG A 537 25.08 -6.76 6.44
N LEU A 538 25.27 -5.45 6.26
CA LEU A 538 26.44 -4.85 5.62
C LEU A 538 27.00 -3.76 6.53
N ASN A 539 28.28 -3.86 6.92
CA ASN A 539 28.90 -2.96 7.91
C ASN A 539 28.05 -2.83 9.19
N ASP A 540 27.64 -3.97 9.74
CA ASP A 540 26.74 -4.08 10.91
C ASP A 540 25.39 -3.37 10.77
N GLN A 541 24.96 -3.01 9.56
CA GLN A 541 23.64 -2.43 9.32
C GLN A 541 22.73 -3.47 8.66
N PRO A 542 21.50 -3.68 9.16
CA PRO A 542 20.57 -4.61 8.54
C PRO A 542 20.22 -4.18 7.11
N LEU A 543 20.11 -5.18 6.24
CA LEU A 543 19.60 -5.05 4.88
C LEU A 543 18.16 -5.53 4.86
N ARG A 544 17.31 -4.79 4.16
CA ARG A 544 15.89 -5.11 4.04
C ARG A 544 15.56 -5.53 2.63
N LEU A 545 14.98 -6.72 2.50
CA LEU A 545 14.60 -7.34 1.24
C LEU A 545 13.45 -8.33 1.49
N PRO A 546 12.67 -8.66 0.44
CA PRO A 546 11.70 -9.75 0.51
C PRO A 546 12.35 -11.06 0.95
N MET A 547 11.83 -11.65 2.02
CA MET A 547 12.29 -12.96 2.50
C MET A 547 11.59 -14.09 1.76
N PRO A 548 12.32 -15.04 1.14
CA PRO A 548 11.70 -16.10 0.35
C PRO A 548 11.01 -17.15 1.21
N THR A 549 9.98 -17.76 0.62
CA THR A 549 9.21 -18.89 1.12
C THR A 549 9.25 -20.01 0.09
N TYR A 550 9.21 -21.27 0.54
CA TYR A 550 9.24 -22.43 -0.35
C TYR A 550 8.34 -23.55 0.18
N VAL A 551 7.33 -23.96 -0.59
CA VAL A 551 6.43 -25.04 -0.20
C VAL A 551 6.76 -26.31 -0.96
N PHE A 552 6.89 -27.42 -0.24
CA PHE A 552 7.37 -28.69 -0.79
C PHE A 552 6.60 -29.90 -0.27
N ARG A 553 6.62 -30.98 -1.06
CA ARG A 553 6.15 -32.31 -0.67
C ARG A 553 7.15 -32.96 0.26
N VAL A 554 6.71 -33.35 1.46
CA VAL A 554 7.58 -33.95 2.47
C VAL A 554 8.18 -35.29 1.99
N GLU A 555 7.47 -36.04 1.15
CA GLU A 555 7.90 -37.34 0.64
C GLU A 555 9.23 -37.29 -0.15
N ASN A 556 9.45 -36.23 -0.92
CA ASN A 556 10.54 -36.19 -1.90
C ASN A 556 11.20 -34.80 -2.10
N GLY A 557 10.75 -33.76 -1.38
CA GLY A 557 11.26 -32.40 -1.50
C GLY A 557 10.78 -31.64 -2.74
N ALA A 558 9.92 -32.23 -3.57
CA ALA A 558 9.43 -31.58 -4.79
C ALA A 558 8.64 -30.31 -4.45
N GLU A 559 8.88 -29.24 -5.20
CA GLU A 559 8.14 -28.00 -5.05
C GLU A 559 6.65 -28.22 -5.33
N GLU A 560 5.81 -27.62 -4.50
CA GLU A 560 4.37 -27.56 -4.70
C GLU A 560 3.90 -26.22 -4.12
N PRO A 561 3.90 -25.13 -4.91
CA PRO A 561 3.61 -23.79 -4.41
C PRO A 561 2.23 -23.68 -3.75
N ARG A 562 2.14 -22.81 -2.76
CA ARG A 562 0.89 -22.45 -2.09
C ARG A 562 0.00 -21.61 -3.01
N ARG A 563 -1.32 -21.59 -2.80
CA ARG A 563 -2.20 -20.62 -3.48
C ARG A 563 -1.79 -19.18 -3.11
N GLN A 564 -1.87 -18.24 -4.04
CA GLN A 564 -1.50 -16.84 -3.80
C GLN A 564 -2.72 -15.92 -3.96
N PRO A 565 -3.54 -15.76 -2.89
CA PRO A 565 -4.75 -14.95 -2.96
C PRO A 565 -4.47 -13.45 -3.00
N VAL A 566 -3.27 -13.02 -2.57
CA VAL A 566 -2.83 -11.62 -2.49
C VAL A 566 -1.43 -11.48 -3.10
N GLU A 567 -1.07 -10.26 -3.49
CA GLU A 567 0.27 -9.93 -3.99
C GLU A 567 1.02 -9.04 -3.00
N THR A 568 2.28 -9.37 -2.73
CA THR A 568 3.12 -8.61 -1.79
C THR A 568 3.38 -7.19 -2.30
N GLU A 569 3.57 -7.03 -3.60
CA GLU A 569 3.81 -5.75 -4.27
C GLU A 569 2.66 -4.77 -4.03
N LYS A 570 1.43 -5.27 -3.98
CA LYS A 570 0.25 -4.45 -3.65
C LYS A 570 0.25 -3.97 -2.20
N CYS A 571 0.73 -4.79 -1.26
CA CYS A 571 0.95 -4.34 0.11
C CYS A 571 2.06 -3.27 0.18
N LEU A 572 3.17 -3.47 -0.54
CA LEU A 572 4.30 -2.55 -0.59
C LEU A 572 3.97 -1.23 -1.28
N ALA A 573 2.99 -1.20 -2.17
CA ALA A 573 2.48 0.02 -2.78
C ALA A 573 2.03 1.05 -1.72
N CYS A 574 1.41 0.57 -0.62
CA CYS A 574 1.01 1.42 0.53
C CYS A 574 2.03 1.42 1.67
N HIS A 575 2.60 0.24 1.97
CA HIS A 575 3.44 0.01 3.15
C HIS A 575 4.94 0.03 2.81
N ARG A 576 5.35 0.80 1.80
CA ARG A 576 6.77 0.96 1.45
C ARG A 576 7.54 1.44 2.67
N GLY A 577 8.66 0.79 2.98
CA GLY A 577 9.41 1.13 4.17
C GLY A 577 8.79 0.69 5.49
N ALA A 578 7.61 0.04 5.52
CA ALA A 578 6.95 -0.35 6.76
C ALA A 578 6.30 -1.75 6.79
N LEU A 579 6.33 -2.52 5.70
CA LEU A 579 5.89 -3.94 5.67
C LEU A 579 6.87 -4.90 6.38
N TYR A 580 7.18 -4.58 7.63
CA TYR A 580 7.90 -5.42 8.56
C TYR A 580 7.33 -5.21 9.96
N ARG A 581 7.15 -6.28 10.72
CA ARG A 581 6.70 -6.20 12.12
C ARG A 581 7.24 -7.43 12.84
N HIS A 582 7.61 -7.27 14.11
CA HIS A 582 8.25 -8.27 15.02
C HIS A 582 9.78 -8.18 15.15
N ASP A 583 10.37 -7.00 15.03
CA ASP A 583 11.80 -6.71 15.19
C ASP A 583 12.28 -6.76 16.66
N ASN A 584 12.14 -7.90 17.32
CA ASN A 584 12.92 -8.14 18.54
C ASN A 584 14.33 -8.59 18.13
N ALA A 585 15.32 -7.76 18.43
CA ALA A 585 16.76 -8.07 18.39
C ALA A 585 17.24 -8.86 17.15
N GLY A 586 17.19 -8.22 15.98
CA GLY A 586 17.85 -8.71 14.75
C GLY A 586 17.05 -9.70 13.88
N GLY A 587 15.92 -10.24 14.35
CA GLY A 587 15.03 -11.08 13.52
C GLY A 587 14.19 -10.26 12.52
N GLY A 588 14.09 -10.73 11.28
CA GLY A 588 13.56 -9.99 10.13
C GLY A 588 12.39 -10.69 9.42
N ARG A 589 11.18 -10.17 9.63
CA ARG A 589 10.02 -10.51 8.81
C ARG A 589 9.70 -9.34 7.91
N SER A 590 10.19 -9.41 6.68
CA SER A 590 10.19 -8.26 5.78
C SER A 590 9.64 -8.65 4.42
N ASP A 591 8.72 -7.81 3.94
CA ASP A 591 8.40 -7.66 2.52
C ASP A 591 8.02 -8.96 1.79
N ASN A 592 7.33 -9.89 2.46
CA ASN A 592 6.67 -11.05 1.86
C ASN A 592 5.38 -11.39 2.65
N ALA A 593 4.22 -11.31 2.00
CA ALA A 593 2.94 -11.63 2.63
C ALA A 593 2.84 -13.12 3.02
N GLU A 594 3.43 -14.03 2.25
CA GLU A 594 3.39 -15.46 2.54
C GLU A 594 4.16 -15.82 3.82
N LEU A 595 5.28 -15.14 4.08
CA LEU A 595 6.03 -15.27 5.34
C LEU A 595 5.15 -14.93 6.55
N CYS A 596 4.30 -13.91 6.45
CA CYS A 596 3.38 -13.57 7.53
C CYS A 596 2.41 -14.71 7.83
N ILE A 597 1.93 -15.40 6.81
CA ILE A 597 0.96 -16.51 6.92
C ILE A 597 1.58 -17.70 7.66
N THR A 598 2.91 -17.88 7.64
CA THR A 598 3.59 -18.91 8.45
C THR A 598 3.19 -18.85 9.93
N CYS A 599 2.98 -17.65 10.48
CA CYS A 599 2.57 -17.43 11.88
C CYS A 599 1.11 -16.95 12.01
N HIS A 600 0.63 -16.14 11.07
CA HIS A 600 -0.73 -15.61 11.01
C HIS A 600 -1.61 -16.54 10.17
N ASN A 601 -1.80 -17.76 10.63
CA ASN A 601 -2.54 -18.79 9.90
C ASN A 601 -3.92 -19.08 10.49
N PRO A 602 -4.76 -19.90 9.82
CA PRO A 602 -6.11 -20.20 10.30
C PRO A 602 -6.19 -20.86 11.69
N ALA A 603 -5.11 -21.42 12.23
CA ALA A 603 -5.10 -21.98 13.59
C ALA A 603 -4.63 -20.97 14.66
N ALA A 604 -4.13 -19.80 14.27
CA ALA A 604 -3.49 -18.87 15.19
C ALA A 604 -4.49 -17.93 15.87
N THR A 605 -4.40 -17.85 17.20
CA THR A 605 -5.12 -16.89 18.05
C THR A 605 -4.17 -16.24 19.06
N ASP A 606 -4.58 -15.12 19.65
CA ASP A 606 -3.85 -14.49 20.75
C ASP A 606 -4.16 -15.08 22.14
N GLN A 607 -4.88 -16.22 22.20
CA GLN A 607 -5.40 -16.80 23.44
C GLN A 607 -4.31 -17.17 24.44
N HIS A 608 -3.15 -17.63 23.99
CA HIS A 608 -2.00 -17.89 24.85
C HIS A 608 -1.61 -16.64 25.66
N HIS A 609 -1.61 -15.48 25.01
CA HIS A 609 -1.24 -14.22 25.66
C HIS A 609 -2.31 -13.77 26.66
N ARG A 610 -3.59 -13.96 26.34
CA ARG A 610 -4.69 -13.62 27.26
C ARG A 610 -4.71 -14.53 28.49
N ARG A 611 -4.68 -15.85 28.26
CA ARG A 611 -4.94 -16.86 29.30
C ARG A 611 -3.70 -17.22 30.11
N GLU A 612 -2.55 -17.45 29.46
CA GLU A 612 -1.38 -18.01 30.12
C GLU A 612 -0.33 -16.94 30.48
N HIS A 613 -0.23 -15.87 29.68
CA HIS A 613 0.72 -14.80 29.95
C HIS A 613 0.13 -13.71 30.87
N TYR A 614 -1.03 -13.16 30.51
CA TYR A 614 -1.69 -12.13 31.32
C TYR A 614 -2.66 -12.67 32.37
N GLU A 615 -3.00 -13.96 32.30
CA GLU A 615 -3.93 -14.62 33.23
C GLU A 615 -5.30 -13.92 33.36
N ILE A 616 -5.80 -13.36 32.26
CA ILE A 616 -7.09 -12.64 32.22
C ILE A 616 -8.21 -13.50 31.62
N THR A 617 -9.43 -13.27 32.12
CA THR A 617 -10.66 -13.85 31.57
C THR A 617 -11.24 -13.00 30.44
N ALA A 618 -12.18 -13.57 29.68
CA ALA A 618 -12.92 -12.84 28.65
C ALA A 618 -13.54 -11.54 29.18
N ASN A 619 -14.12 -11.52 30.38
CA ASN A 619 -14.74 -10.32 30.95
C ASN A 619 -13.73 -9.23 31.33
N GLN A 620 -12.46 -9.58 31.53
CA GLN A 620 -11.38 -8.64 31.81
C GLN A 620 -10.72 -8.11 30.53
N ALA A 621 -10.83 -8.83 29.42
CA ALA A 621 -10.35 -8.37 28.13
C ALA A 621 -11.21 -7.23 27.56
N TYR A 622 -10.58 -6.30 26.83
CA TYR A 622 -11.23 -5.08 26.32
C TYR A 622 -12.34 -5.36 25.31
N ASP A 623 -12.18 -6.41 24.52
CA ASP A 623 -13.13 -6.86 23.50
C ASP A 623 -14.15 -7.88 24.05
N ARG A 624 -14.05 -8.21 25.34
CA ARG A 624 -14.84 -9.23 26.03
C ARG A 624 -14.65 -10.65 25.47
N LYS A 625 -13.49 -10.95 24.87
CA LYS A 625 -13.19 -12.25 24.27
C LYS A 625 -12.10 -12.99 25.04
N GLY A 626 -12.25 -14.31 25.14
CA GLY A 626 -11.21 -15.21 25.66
C GLY A 626 -10.07 -15.42 24.66
N ALA A 627 -10.34 -15.21 23.36
CA ALA A 627 -9.42 -15.34 22.26
C ALA A 627 -9.83 -14.41 21.11
N GLU A 628 -8.86 -13.91 20.35
CA GLU A 628 -9.06 -13.25 19.07
C GLU A 628 -8.21 -13.94 18.00
N SER A 629 -8.80 -14.15 16.81
CA SER A 629 -8.06 -14.76 15.72
C SER A 629 -7.02 -13.78 15.17
N ILE A 630 -5.81 -14.28 14.98
CA ILE A 630 -4.72 -13.55 14.32
C ILE A 630 -4.36 -14.17 12.97
N SER A 631 -5.26 -15.00 12.42
CA SER A 631 -5.19 -15.46 11.04
C SER A 631 -5.07 -14.27 10.08
N PHE A 632 -4.20 -14.37 9.07
CA PHE A 632 -3.92 -13.28 8.14
C PHE A 632 -5.18 -12.80 7.42
N ALA A 633 -6.04 -13.73 6.98
CA ALA A 633 -7.30 -13.40 6.31
C ALA A 633 -8.28 -12.63 7.20
N TRP A 634 -8.29 -12.88 8.51
CA TRP A 634 -9.14 -12.17 9.46
C TRP A 634 -8.52 -10.84 9.89
N MET A 635 -7.26 -10.90 10.32
CA MET A 635 -6.52 -9.77 10.86
C MET A 635 -6.37 -8.63 9.85
N MET A 636 -6.02 -8.94 8.59
CA MET A 636 -5.85 -7.90 7.56
C MET A 636 -7.16 -7.16 7.28
N HIS A 637 -8.25 -7.90 7.10
CA HIS A 637 -9.56 -7.31 6.89
C HIS A 637 -10.08 -6.54 8.11
N ALA A 638 -9.93 -7.09 9.31
CA ALA A 638 -10.37 -6.44 10.55
C ALA A 638 -9.62 -5.13 10.80
N ILE A 639 -8.30 -5.11 10.57
CA ILE A 639 -7.48 -3.90 10.71
C ILE A 639 -7.90 -2.84 9.69
N HIS A 640 -7.89 -3.17 8.39
CA HIS A 640 -8.19 -2.18 7.34
C HIS A 640 -9.67 -1.73 7.37
N GLY A 641 -10.57 -2.60 7.80
CA GLY A 641 -12.00 -2.30 7.98
C GLY A 641 -12.35 -1.56 9.26
N ALA A 642 -11.48 -1.57 10.30
CA ALA A 642 -11.78 -1.03 11.63
C ALA A 642 -12.28 0.42 11.59
N GLY A 643 -11.63 1.24 10.75
CA GLY A 643 -11.98 2.65 10.54
C GLY A 643 -13.39 2.87 10.01
N ALA A 644 -13.70 2.19 8.92
CA ALA A 644 -14.97 2.33 8.21
C ALA A 644 -16.14 1.73 8.98
N ASN A 645 -15.89 0.64 9.71
CA ASN A 645 -16.94 -0.06 10.46
C ASN A 645 -17.03 0.42 11.92
N ASN A 646 -16.10 1.29 12.34
CA ASN A 646 -15.91 1.70 13.73
C ASN A 646 -15.81 0.48 14.67
N ALA A 647 -15.20 -0.59 14.15
CA ALA A 647 -15.13 -1.88 14.79
C ALA A 647 -13.89 -1.95 15.67
N PHE A 648 -14.01 -2.57 16.85
CA PHE A 648 -12.90 -2.76 17.77
C PHE A 648 -12.26 -4.13 17.55
N TYR A 649 -10.96 -4.13 17.25
CA TYR A 649 -10.15 -5.35 17.09
C TYR A 649 -8.88 -5.21 17.91
N ALA A 650 -8.65 -6.12 18.85
CA ALA A 650 -7.54 -6.04 19.82
C ALA A 650 -6.71 -7.32 19.81
N ILE A 651 -5.39 -7.15 19.80
CA ILE A 651 -4.41 -8.24 19.85
C ILE A 651 -3.54 -8.05 21.10
N TYR A 652 -3.51 -9.08 21.93
CA TYR A 652 -2.66 -9.15 23.13
C TYR A 652 -1.32 -9.81 22.79
N ARG A 653 -0.21 -9.17 23.19
CA ARG A 653 1.16 -9.69 23.02
C ARG A 653 2.00 -9.27 24.23
N PRO A 654 3.09 -9.98 24.58
CA PRO A 654 3.94 -9.57 25.70
C PRO A 654 4.41 -8.13 25.58
N GLY A 655 4.38 -7.38 26.69
CA GLY A 655 4.69 -5.95 26.75
C GLY A 655 3.73 -4.99 26.02
N THR A 656 2.75 -5.46 25.23
CA THR A 656 1.83 -4.55 24.53
C THR A 656 0.47 -5.13 24.12
N ILE A 657 -0.57 -4.33 24.33
CA ILE A 657 -1.90 -4.55 23.75
C ILE A 657 -2.10 -3.55 22.62
N THR A 658 -2.21 -4.05 21.40
CA THR A 658 -2.46 -3.23 20.22
C THR A 658 -3.90 -3.43 19.76
N ALA A 659 -4.66 -2.35 19.65
CA ALA A 659 -6.00 -2.36 19.11
C ALA A 659 -6.17 -1.39 17.95
N TYR A 660 -7.23 -1.65 17.18
CA TYR A 660 -7.61 -0.92 15.99
C TYR A 660 -9.07 -0.53 16.11
N GLY A 661 -9.40 0.68 15.63
CA GLY A 661 -10.74 1.24 15.73
C GLY A 661 -11.00 2.34 14.74
N GLY A 662 -12.27 2.74 14.65
CA GLY A 662 -12.67 3.96 13.96
C GLY A 662 -12.65 5.19 14.86
N PRO A 663 -13.03 6.35 14.31
CA PRO A 663 -12.93 7.64 14.97
C PRO A 663 -13.55 7.65 16.37
N THR A 664 -14.71 7.00 16.54
CA THR A 664 -15.45 6.99 17.82
C THR A 664 -15.26 5.72 18.63
N THR A 665 -14.42 4.78 18.19
CA THR A 665 -14.12 3.56 18.97
C THR A 665 -13.45 3.93 20.29
N ALA A 666 -14.13 3.67 21.41
CA ALA A 666 -13.63 3.88 22.77
C ALA A 666 -14.02 2.66 23.64
N PRO A 667 -13.18 1.62 23.67
CA PRO A 667 -13.48 0.41 24.43
C PRO A 667 -13.54 0.70 25.94
N PRO A 668 -14.50 0.14 26.70
CA PRO A 668 -14.60 0.38 28.13
C PRO A 668 -13.33 -0.03 28.89
N GLY A 669 -12.89 0.82 29.82
CA GLY A 669 -11.70 0.55 30.64
C GLY A 669 -10.37 0.71 29.90
N TRP A 670 -10.38 1.17 28.64
CA TRP A 670 -9.16 1.47 27.90
C TRP A 670 -8.33 2.48 28.67
N GLN A 671 -7.06 2.15 28.91
CA GLN A 671 -6.19 2.95 29.74
C GLN A 671 -5.77 4.19 28.95
N LEU A 672 -6.33 5.34 29.34
CA LEU A 672 -5.96 6.65 28.84
C LEU A 672 -5.34 7.47 29.98
N ASP A 673 -4.40 8.36 29.66
CA ASP A 673 -3.94 9.40 30.59
C ASP A 673 -4.91 10.61 30.60
N GLU A 674 -4.56 11.65 31.36
CA GLU A 674 -5.36 12.86 31.53
C GLU A 674 -5.54 13.63 30.21
N GLU A 675 -4.60 13.45 29.27
CA GLU A 675 -4.60 14.01 27.92
C GLU A 675 -5.31 13.10 26.90
N GLY A 676 -5.85 11.95 27.32
CA GLY A 676 -6.58 11.02 26.44
C GLY A 676 -5.68 10.11 25.58
N ARG A 677 -4.40 9.99 25.90
CA ARG A 677 -3.41 9.14 25.21
C ARG A 677 -3.34 7.76 25.85
N ALA A 678 -2.96 6.76 25.07
CA ALA A 678 -2.89 5.39 25.56
C ALA A 678 -1.79 5.24 26.63
N ARG A 679 -2.18 4.82 27.83
CA ARG A 679 -1.28 4.69 28.98
C ARG A 679 -0.64 3.30 29.02
N SER A 680 0.57 3.21 29.57
CA SER A 680 1.06 1.94 30.11
C SER A 680 0.27 1.57 31.37
N SER A 681 -0.13 0.30 31.49
CA SER A 681 -0.73 -0.19 32.72
C SER A 681 -0.14 -1.55 33.08
N TYR A 682 -0.26 -1.94 34.34
CA TYR A 682 0.27 -3.19 34.78
C TYR A 682 -0.76 -4.32 34.61
N LEU A 683 -0.40 -5.36 33.88
CA LEU A 683 -1.21 -6.58 33.69
C LEU A 683 -0.33 -7.80 33.95
N GLY A 684 -0.88 -8.85 34.59
CA GLY A 684 -0.17 -10.09 34.89
C GLY A 684 -0.09 -10.43 36.38
N GLN A 685 0.37 -11.65 36.68
CA GLN A 685 0.22 -12.46 37.93
C GLN A 685 -0.07 -11.70 39.23
N HIS A 686 -0.92 -12.28 40.08
CA HIS A 686 -1.26 -11.89 41.47
C HIS A 686 -0.05 -11.75 42.43
N GLY A 687 1.00 -11.00 42.05
CA GLY A 687 2.25 -10.86 42.78
C GLY A 687 3.34 -10.01 42.07
N GLU A 688 3.43 -10.01 40.73
CA GLU A 688 4.42 -9.21 39.98
C GLU A 688 3.78 -8.63 38.71
N ALA A 689 3.55 -7.32 38.73
CA ALA A 689 2.84 -6.62 37.68
C ALA A 689 3.83 -6.27 36.54
N GLU A 690 3.57 -6.70 35.29
CA GLU A 690 4.36 -6.30 34.10
C GLU A 690 3.80 -5.00 33.51
N GLU A 691 4.66 -4.03 33.19
CA GLU A 691 4.24 -2.83 32.48
C GLU A 691 3.87 -3.16 31.03
N VAL A 692 2.59 -2.99 30.68
CA VAL A 692 2.05 -3.25 29.35
C VAL A 692 1.70 -1.93 28.68
N ARG A 693 2.19 -1.72 27.46
CA ARG A 693 1.81 -0.57 26.64
C ARG A 693 0.49 -0.81 25.92
N HIS A 694 -0.49 0.06 26.12
CA HIS A 694 -1.75 0.04 25.39
C HIS A 694 -1.62 0.95 24.17
N THR A 695 -2.16 0.54 23.01
CA THR A 695 -2.13 1.39 21.81
C THR A 695 -3.40 1.17 21.00
N LEU A 696 -4.23 2.21 20.88
CA LEU A 696 -5.41 2.20 20.02
C LEU A 696 -5.11 2.99 18.75
N LYS A 697 -5.07 2.30 17.62
CA LYS A 697 -4.84 2.91 16.31
C LYS A 697 -6.18 3.24 15.67
N LYS A 698 -6.42 4.53 15.45
CA LYS A 698 -7.51 5.02 14.60
C LYS A 698 -7.12 4.76 13.14
N VAL A 699 -7.87 3.92 12.45
CA VAL A 699 -7.53 3.50 11.08
C VAL A 699 -8.24 4.39 10.08
N ASN A 700 -7.47 4.99 9.18
CA ASN A 700 -7.95 5.71 8.01
C ASN A 700 -7.48 4.93 6.78
N TYR A 701 -8.37 4.11 6.21
CA TYR A 701 -8.04 3.34 5.01
C TYR A 701 -8.23 4.22 3.76
N PRO A 702 -7.23 4.36 2.88
CA PRO A 702 -7.20 5.37 1.82
C PRO A 702 -8.03 5.02 0.57
N ARG A 703 -8.64 3.83 0.52
CA ARG A 703 -9.41 3.33 -0.64
C ARG A 703 -10.76 2.80 -0.22
N PRO A 704 -11.76 2.71 -1.11
CA PRO A 704 -12.97 1.96 -0.82
C PRO A 704 -12.66 0.51 -0.41
N LEU A 705 -13.24 0.04 0.68
CA LEU A 705 -13.07 -1.37 1.11
C LEU A 705 -13.66 -2.39 0.13
N THR A 706 -14.48 -1.93 -0.83
CA THR A 706 -15.02 -2.74 -1.92
C THR A 706 -14.02 -2.95 -3.06
N GLU A 707 -12.88 -2.26 -3.07
CA GLU A 707 -11.81 -2.45 -4.05
C GLU A 707 -10.86 -3.56 -3.60
N CYS A 708 -11.33 -4.81 -3.69
CA CYS A 708 -10.59 -5.98 -3.24
C CYS A 708 -9.22 -6.14 -3.95
N GLN A 709 -9.12 -5.65 -5.18
CA GLN A 709 -7.90 -5.63 -5.99
C GLN A 709 -6.79 -4.74 -5.41
N ALA A 710 -7.09 -3.95 -4.37
CA ALA A 710 -6.09 -3.25 -3.58
C ALA A 710 -5.08 -4.21 -2.93
N CYS A 711 -5.47 -5.47 -2.68
CA CYS A 711 -4.58 -6.51 -2.13
C CYS A 711 -4.61 -7.81 -2.96
N HIS A 712 -5.77 -8.19 -3.49
CA HIS A 712 -5.95 -9.47 -4.16
C HIS A 712 -5.39 -9.47 -5.59
N SER A 713 -4.79 -10.58 -6.00
CA SER A 713 -4.20 -10.77 -7.33
C SER A 713 -5.23 -10.80 -8.45
N GLN A 714 -6.42 -11.33 -8.18
CA GLN A 714 -7.46 -11.53 -9.20
C GLN A 714 -8.46 -10.36 -9.26
N PRO A 715 -8.89 -9.95 -10.47
CA PRO A 715 -9.85 -8.86 -10.67
C PRO A 715 -11.24 -9.17 -10.11
N GLU A 716 -11.60 -10.45 -10.01
CA GLU A 716 -12.80 -10.95 -9.33
C GLU A 716 -12.34 -11.79 -8.12
N VAL A 717 -12.59 -11.31 -6.90
CA VAL A 717 -12.23 -12.08 -5.70
C VAL A 717 -13.28 -13.15 -5.45
N ALA A 718 -12.91 -14.40 -5.77
CA ALA A 718 -13.72 -15.57 -5.48
C ALA A 718 -13.78 -15.82 -3.97
N LEU A 719 -14.90 -16.40 -3.52
CA LEU A 719 -14.99 -16.95 -2.16
C LEU A 719 -13.88 -18.00 -1.96
N PRO A 720 -13.33 -18.13 -0.74
CA PRO A 720 -12.36 -19.16 -0.42
C PRO A 720 -12.89 -20.54 -0.84
N ASP A 721 -12.13 -21.26 -1.65
CA ASP A 721 -12.48 -22.64 -2.02
C ASP A 721 -12.35 -23.55 -0.79
N PRO A 722 -13.45 -24.14 -0.30
CA PRO A 722 -13.44 -24.97 0.91
C PRO A 722 -12.66 -26.28 0.73
N GLY A 723 -12.28 -26.66 -0.50
CA GLY A 723 -11.40 -27.79 -0.77
C GLY A 723 -9.92 -27.51 -0.46
N VAL A 724 -9.52 -26.23 -0.39
CA VAL A 724 -8.11 -25.83 -0.18
C VAL A 724 -7.92 -24.89 1.01
N ALA A 725 -8.90 -24.03 1.33
CA ALA A 725 -8.86 -23.10 2.45
C ALA A 725 -9.38 -23.75 3.73
N LEU A 726 -8.65 -23.60 4.83
CA LEU A 726 -9.04 -24.16 6.11
C LEU A 726 -10.00 -23.26 6.89
N ALA A 727 -10.89 -23.91 7.64
CA ALA A 727 -11.64 -23.25 8.69
C ALA A 727 -10.72 -22.61 9.74
N MET A 728 -11.17 -21.48 10.27
CA MET A 728 -10.39 -20.63 11.15
C MET A 728 -10.77 -20.86 12.61
N SER A 729 -9.78 -20.83 13.50
CA SER A 729 -9.97 -20.84 14.95
C SER A 729 -10.44 -19.47 15.44
N MET A 730 -11.61 -19.45 16.08
CA MET A 730 -12.11 -18.31 16.85
C MET A 730 -11.66 -18.39 18.32
N ASP A 731 -11.48 -19.62 18.81
CA ASP A 731 -10.99 -19.98 20.14
C ASP A 731 -10.18 -21.28 19.98
N SER A 732 -9.03 -21.36 20.62
CA SER A 732 -8.07 -22.49 20.57
C SER A 732 -8.34 -23.55 21.65
N GLY A 733 -9.50 -23.48 22.31
CA GLY A 733 -9.93 -24.49 23.27
C GLY A 733 -9.10 -24.48 24.56
N VAL A 734 -8.97 -25.65 25.16
CA VAL A 734 -8.22 -25.86 26.40
C VAL A 734 -6.73 -26.03 26.12
N SER A 735 -6.38 -26.68 25.00
CA SER A 735 -5.00 -27.05 24.69
C SER A 735 -4.44 -26.29 23.49
N MET A 736 -3.47 -25.41 23.74
CA MET A 736 -2.86 -24.55 22.70
C MET A 736 -2.16 -25.31 21.57
N GLY A 737 -1.70 -26.54 21.82
CA GLY A 737 -1.06 -27.39 20.81
C GLY A 737 -2.02 -28.38 20.13
N ASN A 738 -3.26 -28.49 20.58
CA ASN A 738 -4.25 -29.39 20.01
C ASN A 738 -5.30 -28.59 19.24
N HIS A 739 -5.30 -28.69 17.92
CA HIS A 739 -6.27 -27.92 17.11
C HIS A 739 -7.63 -28.64 16.95
N ASN A 740 -7.85 -29.75 17.66
CA ASN A 740 -9.10 -30.51 17.59
C ASN A 740 -10.18 -30.00 18.53
N ASP A 741 -9.83 -29.30 19.62
CA ASP A 741 -10.77 -28.63 20.52
C ASP A 741 -10.98 -27.15 20.19
N ASP A 742 -10.44 -26.69 19.06
CA ASP A 742 -10.70 -25.36 18.53
C ASP A 742 -12.19 -25.15 18.22
N THR A 743 -12.69 -23.98 18.56
CA THR A 743 -13.98 -23.49 18.07
C THR A 743 -13.78 -22.91 16.67
N LEU A 744 -14.37 -23.56 15.67
CA LEU A 744 -14.10 -23.28 14.25
C LEU A 744 -15.23 -22.54 13.56
N ILE A 745 -14.86 -21.61 12.68
CA ILE A 745 -15.74 -20.92 11.73
C ILE A 745 -15.29 -21.21 10.28
N GLY A 746 -16.23 -21.29 9.35
CA GLY A 746 -15.93 -21.59 7.94
C GLY A 746 -15.05 -20.53 7.27
N PRO A 747 -14.21 -20.91 6.28
CA PRO A 747 -13.27 -20.00 5.65
C PRO A 747 -13.93 -18.82 4.93
N ALA A 748 -15.05 -19.03 4.22
CA ALA A 748 -15.80 -17.96 3.59
C ALA A 748 -16.52 -17.09 4.61
N THR A 749 -17.13 -17.71 5.64
CA THR A 749 -17.74 -16.96 6.74
C THR A 749 -16.72 -16.09 7.47
N ALA A 750 -15.51 -16.59 7.73
CA ALA A 750 -14.42 -15.83 8.33
C ALA A 750 -14.05 -14.61 7.46
N ALA A 751 -13.86 -14.81 6.15
CA ALA A 751 -13.51 -13.75 5.22
C ALA A 751 -14.56 -12.63 5.13
N CYS A 752 -15.85 -12.97 5.20
CA CYS A 752 -16.93 -11.99 5.21
C CYS A 752 -17.04 -11.29 6.56
N MET A 753 -17.05 -12.07 7.64
CA MET A 753 -17.30 -11.53 8.98
C MET A 753 -16.11 -10.75 9.53
N SER A 754 -14.91 -10.88 8.97
CA SER A 754 -13.77 -10.02 9.33
C SER A 754 -13.98 -8.54 8.98
N CYS A 755 -14.88 -8.23 8.04
CA CYS A 755 -15.33 -6.87 7.75
C CYS A 755 -16.75 -6.60 8.25
N HIS A 756 -17.64 -7.59 8.15
CA HIS A 756 -19.06 -7.43 8.49
C HIS A 756 -19.39 -7.68 9.97
N HIS A 757 -18.39 -7.80 10.84
CA HIS A 757 -18.61 -7.92 12.29
C HIS A 757 -19.04 -6.59 12.93
N GLY A 758 -19.56 -6.68 14.16
CA GLY A 758 -19.96 -5.53 14.96
C GLY A 758 -21.28 -5.75 15.68
N ASP A 759 -21.67 -4.78 16.51
CA ASP A 759 -22.83 -4.90 17.39
C ASP A 759 -24.12 -4.27 16.85
N THR A 760 -24.09 -3.74 15.63
CA THR A 760 -25.26 -3.15 14.98
C THR A 760 -26.31 -4.21 14.65
N THR A 761 -27.57 -3.80 14.51
CA THR A 761 -28.65 -4.69 14.07
C THR A 761 -28.34 -5.33 12.72
N ILE A 762 -27.70 -4.58 11.80
CA ILE A 762 -27.32 -5.08 10.48
C ILE A 762 -26.21 -6.14 10.61
N SER A 763 -25.14 -5.86 11.36
CA SER A 763 -24.05 -6.82 11.59
C SER A 763 -24.56 -8.12 12.22
N LYS A 764 -25.47 -8.04 13.19
CA LYS A 764 -26.11 -9.22 13.81
C LYS A 764 -26.98 -10.01 12.84
N ALA A 765 -27.70 -9.33 11.93
CA ALA A 765 -28.49 -9.98 10.89
C ALA A 765 -27.59 -10.68 9.85
N LEU A 766 -26.50 -10.02 9.43
CA LEU A 766 -25.50 -10.59 8.52
C LEU A 766 -24.83 -11.82 9.14
N LEU A 767 -24.46 -11.75 10.43
CA LEU A 767 -23.88 -12.89 11.15
C LEU A 767 -24.85 -14.10 11.17
N LYS A 768 -26.12 -13.86 11.48
CA LYS A 768 -27.15 -14.90 11.45
C LYS A 768 -27.32 -15.48 10.04
N HIS A 769 -27.30 -14.64 9.02
CA HIS A 769 -27.35 -15.07 7.62
C HIS A 769 -26.15 -15.96 7.26
N ALA A 770 -24.94 -15.55 7.65
CA ALA A 770 -23.73 -16.31 7.41
C ALA A 770 -23.79 -17.69 8.08
N TYR A 771 -24.17 -17.77 9.36
CA TYR A 771 -24.32 -19.04 10.07
C TYR A 771 -25.44 -19.93 9.51
N THR A 772 -26.49 -19.36 8.92
CA THR A 772 -27.56 -20.14 8.29
C THR A 772 -27.08 -20.82 7.00
N ASN A 773 -26.11 -20.21 6.30
CA ASN A 773 -25.50 -20.73 5.07
C ASN A 773 -24.13 -21.38 5.34
N SER A 774 -23.82 -21.63 6.60
CA SER A 774 -22.58 -22.21 7.11
C SER A 774 -22.94 -22.88 8.44
N TRP A 775 -22.17 -22.62 9.49
CA TRP A 775 -22.45 -23.05 10.85
C TRP A 775 -22.11 -21.96 11.87
N SER A 776 -22.75 -22.00 13.03
CA SER A 776 -22.33 -21.23 14.19
C SER A 776 -21.00 -21.78 14.72
N PRO A 777 -20.06 -20.94 15.21
CA PRO A 777 -18.78 -21.38 15.74
C PRO A 777 -18.94 -22.52 16.73
N GLN A 778 -18.27 -23.64 16.46
CA GLN A 778 -18.39 -24.87 17.23
C GLN A 778 -17.14 -25.74 17.11
N ILE A 779 -17.02 -26.71 18.02
CA ILE A 779 -15.95 -27.72 18.00
C ILE A 779 -16.40 -28.91 17.15
N PHE A 780 -15.48 -29.45 16.34
CA PHE A 780 -15.70 -30.65 15.53
C PHE A 780 -14.86 -31.80 16.06
N ALA A 781 -15.34 -33.05 15.95
CA ALA A 781 -14.70 -34.21 16.58
C ALA A 781 -13.23 -34.45 16.17
N ARG A 782 -12.83 -34.02 14.97
CA ARG A 782 -11.42 -34.04 14.48
C ARG A 782 -10.96 -32.66 14.02
N GLY A 783 -11.48 -31.61 14.65
CA GLY A 783 -11.17 -30.21 14.33
C GLY A 783 -11.27 -29.89 12.84
N LYS A 784 -10.25 -29.22 12.30
CA LYS A 784 -10.20 -28.77 10.90
C LYS A 784 -10.26 -29.94 9.90
N ARG A 785 -9.83 -31.14 10.29
CA ARG A 785 -9.87 -32.33 9.43
C ARG A 785 -11.29 -32.79 9.12
N SER A 786 -12.20 -32.69 10.09
CA SER A 786 -13.62 -32.98 9.89
C SER A 786 -14.22 -32.18 8.74
N LEU A 787 -13.80 -30.92 8.59
CA LEU A 787 -14.32 -30.00 7.58
C LEU A 787 -13.77 -30.31 6.19
N LEU A 788 -12.48 -30.68 6.08
CA LEU A 788 -11.90 -31.19 4.84
C LEU A 788 -12.56 -32.49 4.36
N GLU A 789 -13.15 -33.27 5.27
CA GLU A 789 -13.87 -34.51 4.97
C GLU A 789 -15.38 -34.30 4.80
N GLY A 790 -15.84 -33.04 4.76
CA GLY A 790 -17.22 -32.67 4.43
C GLY A 790 -18.23 -32.81 5.57
N GLU A 791 -17.79 -32.85 6.84
CA GLU A 791 -18.71 -32.92 7.99
C GLU A 791 -19.62 -31.70 8.11
N ALA A 792 -19.15 -30.53 7.66
CA ALA A 792 -19.95 -29.32 7.45
C ALA A 792 -19.45 -28.58 6.21
N MET A 793 -20.33 -27.84 5.54
CA MET A 793 -20.04 -27.12 4.30
C MET A 793 -20.68 -25.74 4.30
N GLU A 794 -20.05 -24.80 3.60
CA GLU A 794 -20.61 -23.47 3.36
C GLU A 794 -21.38 -23.47 2.03
N THR A 795 -22.59 -22.94 2.05
CA THR A 795 -23.44 -22.81 0.85
C THR A 795 -23.36 -21.40 0.25
N CYS A 796 -22.43 -20.56 0.73
CA CYS A 796 -22.23 -19.20 0.27
C CYS A 796 -22.04 -19.13 -1.26
N LEU A 797 -21.29 -20.07 -1.84
CA LEU A 797 -21.00 -20.12 -3.27
C LEU A 797 -22.25 -20.36 -4.15
N ILE A 798 -23.35 -20.86 -3.59
CA ILE A 798 -24.60 -21.05 -4.34
C ILE A 798 -25.21 -19.70 -4.75
N CYS A 799 -25.07 -18.69 -3.89
CA CYS A 799 -25.68 -17.37 -4.09
C CYS A 799 -24.66 -16.26 -4.37
N HIS A 800 -23.47 -16.38 -3.77
CA HIS A 800 -22.35 -15.43 -3.87
C HIS A 800 -21.19 -15.99 -4.70
N GLY A 801 -21.34 -17.18 -5.28
CA GLY A 801 -20.46 -17.64 -6.34
C GLY A 801 -20.80 -16.98 -7.67
N LYS A 802 -19.88 -17.07 -8.63
CA LYS A 802 -20.09 -16.56 -9.98
C LYS A 802 -21.44 -17.09 -10.51
N PRO A 803 -22.34 -16.25 -11.04
CA PRO A 803 -23.42 -16.79 -11.86
C PRO A 803 -22.76 -17.62 -12.96
N ALA A 804 -23.16 -18.89 -13.10
CA ALA A 804 -22.73 -19.71 -14.22
C ALA A 804 -23.02 -18.91 -15.50
N LEU A 805 -21.95 -18.57 -16.24
CA LEU A 805 -22.06 -17.99 -17.58
C LEU A 805 -22.79 -18.95 -18.50
#